data_AF-A0A059C7R3-F1
#
_entry.id   AF-A0A059C7R3-F1
#
_cell.length_a   1.000
_cell.length_b   1.000
_cell.length_c   1.000
_cell.angle_alpha   90.00
_cell.angle_beta   90.00
_cell.angle_gamma   90.00
#
_symmetry.space_group_name_H-M   'P 1'
#
loop_
_entity.id
_entity.type
_entity.pdbx_description
1 polymer ?
#
loop_
_entity_poly.entity_id
_entity_poly.type
_entity_poly.pdbx_seq_one_letter_code
_entity_poly.pdbx_strand_id
1 'polypeptide(L)'
;MQLRESPSKDEKLNQVIPSSSPSKKPDLGLEMSARAKEIRERLEGIAAYGRDLGLRECVEDVRVERRERLDSFVYDEEIIGREDYKSAIMNFLLDSDTDEHISFLSICGREGIGKTALARCLYENDMVKKHFDLRIWVCVGHNDFHDLEREVNDMEQLQKYLLVIDDLRYKDPEQWGRLKSLLMGGARGSKILITTCNQYIADTMSTSPSYPLKALRTESSVDLLMKMACQEEEEETRNPIKVDIGRQIVEMCDGIPLAIRMIGSVLFSKKTEEEWLHLEREISEYPLNWIRLSLIIELSYGHLPSQLKQCFAFCSLFPGDWVIDKQNLTSLWMAEGFIQPIDNVDQDIEDIAHDYFMDLLRRNFFQDCTKDELGNVMSCKMHILVHDIARMFAGSAYARISHSLQYIEGRTRHASWNSTLDLSQAHLNILRAYPLRTIIKTSQRKTLMGGKTLHELISSFKFLHALDLHDSGIEKLPSSICELKHLRFLDLSENEGIVSLPDSVTRLETLQVLKLNMCCNLIKLPRHIRKLVNLRQLEISNCNALSYMPQGMGELSFLRTLTDFILPGDDSFPNYYGGLGELNRLNHLRGSLRIEVNGEIKDVAPESNAANLKEKNSLVSLVLVFAGKESDEILLQQLQPSFNLRSLEIRGYGGTRFPSWMSCMPTLVQLRLFDCAGCKSLPSLGELTSLKHLEIGELPIAEYTESDIHTLSSLPNLSILRIWECPHLKQILPLVQLKGLKPPRFPREPVQTLVATTEPVIGIDDRVKDVIKLLEIEDDEVEARIVGIHGTDGIGKTTIAKAVYDRLSSCFDSCSFLAGIGETTQNVGGIQFVQTNLISDVLEQDGDVALFEGGIKFFRDVFRTIKVLIVLDDVEEQSHIDDLVGDQLDWFGPGSRIIVTLENGGILQTYVSQGLARMYEVNEMDNDRAFELFCKHALGTNCPIPGYLEIGKRIVKATEQVPLVIEVIGSFLRGKTIEDWRKIEDLIKLQKENS
;
A
#
# COMPACT_ATOMS: atom_id res chain seq x y z
N MET A 1 41.35 50.51 32.13
CA MET A 1 40.99 51.81 32.74
C MET A 1 40.00 52.50 31.80
N GLN A 2 38.77 52.69 32.30
CA GLN A 2 37.70 53.62 31.87
C GLN A 2 37.16 53.66 30.43
N LEU A 3 35.83 53.55 30.39
CA LEU A 3 34.86 53.83 29.34
C LEU A 3 35.10 55.16 28.58
N ARG A 4 34.84 55.15 27.27
CA ARG A 4 34.21 56.27 26.56
C ARG A 4 33.05 55.75 25.72
N GLU A 5 31.93 56.43 25.89
CA GLU A 5 30.59 56.13 25.39
C GLU A 5 30.51 56.18 23.86
N SER A 6 29.61 55.35 23.32
CA SER A 6 29.20 55.38 21.92
C SER A 6 28.06 56.39 21.72
N PRO A 7 28.02 57.10 20.57
CA PRO A 7 26.95 58.07 20.29
C PRO A 7 25.62 57.37 20.02
N SER A 8 24.52 58.05 20.34
CA SER A 8 23.15 57.51 20.30
C SER A 8 22.67 57.21 18.88
N LYS A 9 21.67 56.32 18.79
CA LYS A 9 21.08 55.80 17.54
C LYS A 9 20.53 56.88 16.59
N ASP A 10 20.29 58.10 17.05
CA ASP A 10 19.65 59.14 16.24
C ASP A 10 20.62 59.89 15.31
N GLU A 11 21.93 59.89 15.57
CA GLU A 11 22.88 60.59 14.69
C GLU A 11 23.27 59.81 13.43
N LYS A 12 23.02 58.49 13.36
CA LYS A 12 23.33 57.69 12.17
C LYS A 12 22.25 57.77 11.08
N LEU A 13 21.07 58.32 11.36
CA LEU A 13 19.97 58.35 10.39
C LEU A 13 20.06 59.52 9.38
N ASN A 14 20.89 60.54 9.64
CA ASN A 14 20.87 61.80 8.89
C ASN A 14 22.01 61.98 7.85
N GLN A 15 22.79 60.95 7.50
CA GLN A 15 23.91 61.10 6.55
C GLN A 15 23.67 60.58 5.12
N VAL A 16 22.47 60.15 4.72
CA VAL A 16 22.24 59.67 3.34
C VAL A 16 20.92 60.18 2.75
N ILE A 17 20.77 61.50 2.60
CA ILE A 17 19.80 62.06 1.63
C ILE A 17 20.40 63.31 0.97
N PRO A 18 20.77 63.26 -0.33
CA PRO A 18 20.87 64.44 -1.16
C PRO A 18 19.47 64.89 -1.60
N SER A 19 19.19 66.16 -1.35
CA SER A 19 17.98 66.90 -1.74
C SER A 19 17.91 67.21 -3.25
N SER A 20 16.76 66.99 -3.88
CA SER A 20 16.12 67.94 -4.84
C SER A 20 14.70 67.49 -5.25
N SER A 21 13.78 68.45 -5.30
CA SER A 21 12.30 68.36 -5.21
C SER A 21 11.57 68.23 -6.58
N PRO A 22 10.22 68.36 -6.70
CA PRO A 22 9.13 67.69 -5.99
C PRO A 22 8.06 67.13 -6.98
N SER A 23 7.55 65.91 -6.76
CA SER A 23 6.22 65.54 -7.27
C SER A 23 5.50 64.69 -6.24
N LYS A 24 4.41 65.24 -5.70
CA LYS A 24 3.44 64.68 -4.75
C LYS A 24 3.40 63.14 -4.75
N LYS A 25 4.23 62.49 -3.96
CA LYS A 25 3.89 61.18 -3.39
C LYS A 25 3.27 61.49 -2.03
N PRO A 26 2.05 61.02 -1.72
CA PRO A 26 1.59 61.05 -0.34
C PRO A 26 2.66 60.34 0.50
N ASP A 27 2.99 60.94 1.63
CA ASP A 27 4.05 60.47 2.51
C ASP A 27 3.66 59.07 3.04
N LEU A 28 4.19 58.02 2.39
CA LEU A 28 3.87 56.62 2.65
C LEU A 28 4.07 56.27 4.13
N GLY A 29 5.01 56.95 4.81
CA GLY A 29 5.24 56.80 6.24
C GLY A 29 4.08 57.32 7.09
N LEU A 30 3.47 58.45 6.72
CA LEU A 30 2.30 58.99 7.41
C LEU A 30 1.06 58.09 7.21
N GLU A 31 0.85 57.54 6.00
CA GLU A 31 -0.25 56.62 5.72
C GLU A 31 -0.11 55.29 6.48
N MET A 32 1.09 54.71 6.49
CA MET A 32 1.37 53.49 7.27
C MET A 32 1.22 53.71 8.78
N SER A 33 1.68 54.86 9.29
CA SER A 33 1.54 55.24 10.70
C SER A 33 0.07 55.40 11.10
N ALA A 34 -0.71 56.09 10.28
CA ALA A 34 -2.16 56.26 10.49
C ALA A 34 -2.87 54.90 10.51
N ARG A 35 -2.57 54.01 9.56
CA ARG A 35 -3.15 52.66 9.51
C ARG A 35 -2.72 51.78 10.68
N ALA A 36 -1.46 51.85 11.10
CA ALA A 36 -0.97 51.13 12.27
C ALA A 36 -1.66 51.61 13.57
N LYS A 37 -1.90 52.92 13.68
CA LYS A 37 -2.65 53.50 14.79
C LYS A 37 -4.11 53.03 14.80
N GLU A 38 -4.79 53.06 13.66
CA GLU A 38 -6.16 52.54 13.53
C GLU A 38 -6.25 51.05 13.93
N ILE A 39 -5.31 50.23 13.46
CA ILE A 39 -5.26 48.80 13.83
C ILE A 39 -5.05 48.63 15.34
N ARG A 40 -4.15 49.40 15.94
CA ARG A 40 -3.89 49.38 17.38
C ARG A 40 -5.15 49.75 18.17
N GLU A 41 -5.81 50.85 17.83
CA GLU A 41 -7.03 51.30 18.51
C GLU A 41 -8.14 50.24 18.41
N ARG A 42 -8.27 49.57 17.26
CA ARG A 42 -9.20 48.45 17.09
C ARG A 42 -8.84 47.24 17.96
N LEU A 43 -7.57 46.87 18.03
CA LEU A 43 -7.10 45.77 18.88
C LEU A 43 -7.31 46.08 20.37
N GLU A 44 -7.04 47.31 20.79
CA GLU A 44 -7.29 47.78 22.16
C GLU A 44 -8.79 47.75 22.50
N GLY A 45 -9.65 48.16 21.55
CA GLY A 45 -11.10 48.06 21.69
C GLY A 45 -11.60 46.61 21.82
N ILE A 46 -11.05 45.68 21.03
CA ILE A 46 -11.37 44.25 21.14
C ILE A 46 -10.89 43.68 22.48
N ALA A 47 -9.68 44.04 22.92
CA ALA A 47 -9.15 43.60 24.21
C ALA A 47 -9.98 44.13 25.38
N ALA A 48 -10.48 45.37 25.29
CA ALA A 48 -11.41 45.94 26.28
C ALA A 48 -12.73 45.15 26.33
N TYR A 49 -13.34 44.90 25.18
CA TYR A 49 -14.56 44.09 25.08
C TYR A 49 -14.36 42.67 25.61
N GLY A 50 -13.19 42.06 25.34
CA GLY A 50 -12.85 40.73 25.88
C GLY A 50 -12.77 40.71 27.41
N ARG A 51 -12.25 41.77 28.04
CA ARG A 51 -12.26 41.91 29.50
C ARG A 51 -13.68 42.05 30.05
N ASP A 52 -14.55 42.78 29.36
CA ASP A 52 -15.96 42.93 29.76
C ASP A 52 -16.73 41.60 29.70
N LEU A 53 -16.35 40.70 28.77
CA LEU A 53 -16.87 39.34 28.69
C LEU A 53 -16.24 38.37 29.72
N GLY A 54 -15.31 38.84 30.55
CA GLY A 54 -14.62 38.02 31.54
C GLY A 54 -13.63 37.01 30.95
N LEU A 55 -13.19 37.20 29.69
CA LEU A 55 -12.18 36.34 29.07
C LEU A 55 -10.84 36.52 29.79
N ARG A 56 -10.21 35.41 30.18
CA ARG A 56 -8.88 35.41 30.81
C ARG A 56 -7.80 35.07 29.78
N GLU A 57 -6.64 35.69 29.92
CA GLU A 57 -5.47 35.36 29.13
C GLU A 57 -4.89 34.03 29.65
N CYS A 58 -5.13 32.95 28.90
CA CYS A 58 -4.49 31.66 29.16
C CYS A 58 -3.09 31.70 28.53
N VAL A 59 -2.07 31.79 29.37
CA VAL A 59 -0.70 31.48 28.96
C VAL A 59 -0.62 29.96 28.84
N GLU A 60 -0.90 29.41 27.66
CA GLU A 60 -0.63 28.00 27.41
C GLU A 60 0.90 27.81 27.33
N ASP A 61 1.43 27.00 28.26
CA ASP A 61 2.76 26.40 28.11
C ASP A 61 2.66 25.42 26.94
N VAL A 62 2.99 25.88 25.72
CA VAL A 62 2.99 25.05 24.51
C VAL A 62 4.19 24.12 24.57
N ARG A 63 4.06 23.05 25.36
CA ARG A 63 4.94 21.89 25.23
C ARG A 63 4.16 20.85 24.45
N VAL A 64 4.39 20.79 23.15
CA VAL A 64 4.31 19.49 22.47
C VAL A 64 5.35 18.65 23.19
N GLU A 65 4.92 17.78 24.11
CA GLU A 65 5.83 16.88 24.80
C GLU A 65 6.57 16.11 23.72
N ARG A 66 7.88 16.38 23.61
CA ARG A 66 8.79 15.69 22.70
C ARG A 66 8.94 14.27 23.25
N ARG A 67 7.98 13.42 22.93
CA ARG A 67 8.01 12.00 23.27
C ARG A 67 8.95 11.33 22.27
N GLU A 68 9.82 10.45 22.76
CA GLU A 68 10.87 9.81 21.99
C GLU A 68 10.34 9.31 20.63
N ARG A 69 11.18 9.44 19.58
CA ARG A 69 10.87 9.07 18.18
C ARG A 69 10.54 7.57 18.07
N LEU A 70 9.33 7.21 18.48
CA LEU A 70 8.73 5.90 18.29
C LEU A 70 7.89 5.97 17.02
N ASP A 71 8.58 5.92 15.87
CA ASP A 71 7.97 5.66 14.56
C ASP A 71 7.36 4.24 14.50
N SER A 72 7.72 3.38 15.45
CA SER A 72 7.17 2.03 15.63
C SER A 72 5.75 1.98 16.19
N PHE A 73 5.21 3.11 16.68
CA PHE A 73 3.92 3.17 17.38
C PHE A 73 2.69 3.30 16.45
N VAL A 74 2.88 3.19 15.13
CA VAL A 74 1.75 3.17 14.19
C VAL A 74 1.09 1.80 14.31
N TYR A 75 0.02 1.70 15.11
CA TYR A 75 -0.78 0.49 15.23
C TYR A 75 -1.10 -0.06 13.83
N ASP A 76 -0.62 -1.27 13.53
CA ASP A 76 -1.18 -2.03 12.42
C ASP A 76 -2.68 -2.23 12.72
N GLU A 77 -3.54 -2.13 11.70
CA GLU A 77 -5.01 -2.14 11.81
C GLU A 77 -5.57 -3.49 12.28
N GLU A 78 -5.18 -3.96 13.46
CA GLU A 78 -5.67 -5.18 14.06
C GLU A 78 -7.13 -4.98 14.48
N ILE A 79 -8.03 -5.80 13.94
CA ILE A 79 -9.46 -5.68 14.17
C ILE A 79 -9.86 -6.48 15.42
N ILE A 80 -10.11 -5.77 16.51
CA ILE A 80 -10.53 -6.39 17.77
C ILE A 80 -12.03 -6.74 17.75
N GLY A 81 -12.37 -7.96 18.16
CA GLY A 81 -13.75 -8.36 18.47
C GLY A 81 -14.67 -8.53 17.25
N ARG A 82 -14.11 -8.77 16.06
CA ARG A 82 -14.87 -8.98 14.80
C ARG A 82 -14.65 -10.34 14.14
N GLU A 83 -14.04 -11.29 14.83
CA GLU A 83 -13.72 -12.62 14.27
C GLU A 83 -14.92 -13.36 13.69
N ASP A 84 -16.09 -13.25 14.33
CA ASP A 84 -17.34 -13.87 13.84
C ASP A 84 -17.74 -13.30 12.46
N TYR A 85 -17.67 -11.97 12.28
CA TYR A 85 -18.01 -11.32 11.02
C TYR A 85 -16.96 -11.60 9.94
N LYS A 86 -15.69 -11.57 10.33
CA LYS A 86 -14.55 -11.88 9.45
C LYS A 86 -14.72 -13.29 8.89
N SER A 87 -14.93 -14.29 9.74
CA SER A 87 -15.11 -15.69 9.33
C SER A 87 -16.32 -15.88 8.43
N ALA A 88 -17.45 -15.22 8.73
CA ALA A 88 -18.67 -15.34 7.93
C ALA A 88 -18.52 -14.74 6.52
N ILE A 89 -17.91 -13.56 6.40
CA ILE A 89 -17.70 -12.92 5.10
C ILE A 89 -16.57 -13.63 4.33
N MET A 90 -15.56 -14.15 5.03
CA MET A 90 -14.50 -14.94 4.43
C MET A 90 -15.05 -16.18 3.74
N ASN A 91 -15.98 -16.89 4.39
CA ASN A 91 -16.66 -18.03 3.78
C ASN A 91 -17.42 -17.62 2.52
N PHE A 92 -18.09 -16.47 2.50
CA PHE A 92 -18.76 -15.96 1.30
C PHE A 92 -17.77 -15.64 0.16
N LEU A 93 -16.62 -15.05 0.48
CA LEU A 93 -15.61 -14.66 -0.51
C LEU A 93 -14.94 -15.87 -1.16
N LEU A 94 -14.74 -16.96 -0.41
CA LEU A 94 -14.11 -18.19 -0.88
C LEU A 94 -15.10 -19.22 -1.45
N ASP A 95 -16.40 -18.97 -1.33
CA ASP A 95 -17.44 -19.88 -1.80
C ASP A 95 -17.47 -19.97 -3.34
N SER A 96 -17.23 -21.18 -3.84
CA SER A 96 -17.20 -21.53 -5.26
C SER A 96 -18.52 -22.15 -5.77
N ASP A 97 -19.44 -22.49 -4.88
CA ASP A 97 -20.69 -23.22 -5.18
C ASP A 97 -21.91 -22.30 -5.38
N THR A 98 -21.71 -21.08 -5.90
CA THR A 98 -22.84 -20.18 -6.21
C THR A 98 -23.36 -20.39 -7.64
N ASP A 99 -24.68 -20.57 -7.78
CA ASP A 99 -25.40 -20.62 -9.08
C ASP A 99 -25.32 -19.29 -9.86
N GLU A 100 -24.98 -18.18 -9.19
CA GLU A 100 -24.84 -16.85 -9.79
C GLU A 100 -23.46 -16.64 -10.45
N HIS A 101 -23.43 -15.97 -11.61
CA HIS A 101 -22.18 -15.62 -12.31
C HIS A 101 -21.31 -14.65 -11.46
N ILE A 102 -21.97 -13.71 -10.77
CA ILE A 102 -21.35 -12.69 -9.91
C ILE A 102 -22.25 -12.49 -8.68
N SER A 103 -21.67 -12.59 -7.48
CA SER A 103 -22.42 -12.45 -6.21
C SER A 103 -22.15 -11.12 -5.53
N PHE A 104 -23.18 -10.55 -4.89
CA PHE A 104 -23.11 -9.26 -4.19
C PHE A 104 -23.33 -9.42 -2.69
N LEU A 105 -22.44 -8.82 -1.89
CA LEU A 105 -22.58 -8.76 -0.44
C LEU A 105 -22.45 -7.33 0.07
N SER A 106 -23.41 -6.87 0.89
CA SER A 106 -23.31 -5.58 1.56
C SER A 106 -23.03 -5.72 3.06
N ILE A 107 -22.02 -4.99 3.54
CA ILE A 107 -21.77 -4.71 4.96
C ILE A 107 -22.44 -3.38 5.29
N CYS A 108 -23.44 -3.41 6.17
CA CYS A 108 -24.17 -2.22 6.58
C CYS A 108 -23.97 -1.91 8.06
N GLY A 109 -24.12 -0.64 8.46
CA GLY A 109 -23.99 -0.25 9.86
C GLY A 109 -23.71 1.23 10.06
N ARG A 110 -23.80 1.68 11.31
CA ARG A 110 -23.58 3.09 11.69
C ARG A 110 -22.20 3.61 11.25
N GLU A 111 -22.05 4.92 11.14
CA GLU A 111 -20.76 5.53 10.81
C GLU A 111 -19.74 5.31 11.95
N GLY A 112 -18.45 5.20 11.61
CA GLY A 112 -17.38 4.90 12.58
C GLY A 112 -17.41 3.49 13.19
N ILE A 113 -18.34 2.61 12.77
CA ILE A 113 -18.52 1.27 13.35
C ILE A 113 -17.46 0.22 12.92
N GLY A 114 -16.64 0.56 11.92
CA GLY A 114 -15.56 -0.29 11.41
C GLY A 114 -15.88 -1.10 10.14
N LYS A 115 -16.80 -0.65 9.28
CA LYS A 115 -17.14 -1.34 8.01
C LYS A 115 -15.96 -1.42 7.05
N THR A 116 -15.38 -0.26 6.73
CA THR A 116 -14.20 -0.11 5.89
C THR A 116 -13.01 -0.90 6.41
N ALA A 117 -12.75 -0.83 7.73
CA ALA A 117 -11.70 -1.62 8.37
C ALA A 117 -11.92 -3.12 8.16
N LEU A 118 -13.14 -3.64 8.42
CA LEU A 118 -13.47 -5.05 8.21
C LEU A 118 -13.31 -5.48 6.75
N ALA A 119 -13.81 -4.68 5.80
CA ALA A 119 -13.66 -4.95 4.38
C ALA A 119 -12.18 -4.97 3.96
N ARG A 120 -11.35 -4.06 4.49
CA ARG A 120 -9.92 -4.01 4.21
C ARG A 120 -9.17 -5.21 4.76
N CYS A 121 -9.46 -5.61 6.00
CA CYS A 121 -8.85 -6.81 6.59
C CYS A 121 -9.17 -8.07 5.77
N LEU A 122 -10.36 -8.16 5.18
CA LEU A 122 -10.72 -9.25 4.28
C LEU A 122 -10.02 -9.12 2.91
N TYR A 123 -9.99 -7.90 2.36
CA TYR A 123 -9.33 -7.61 1.09
C TYR A 123 -7.83 -7.94 1.12
N GLU A 124 -7.16 -7.64 2.23
CA GLU A 124 -5.74 -7.89 2.44
C GLU A 124 -5.42 -9.31 2.90
N ASN A 125 -6.42 -10.17 3.13
CA ASN A 125 -6.22 -11.54 3.59
C ASN A 125 -5.58 -12.40 2.50
N ASP A 126 -4.55 -13.17 2.84
CA ASP A 126 -3.77 -13.96 1.88
C ASP A 126 -4.59 -15.02 1.14
N MET A 127 -5.60 -15.62 1.78
CA MET A 127 -6.49 -16.55 1.09
C MET A 127 -7.40 -15.84 0.08
N VAL A 128 -7.83 -14.60 0.36
CA VAL A 128 -8.56 -13.77 -0.63
C VAL A 128 -7.62 -13.35 -1.76
N LYS A 129 -6.37 -12.96 -1.44
CA LYS A 129 -5.35 -12.61 -2.45
C LYS A 129 -5.12 -13.74 -3.46
N LYS A 130 -5.06 -14.99 -2.98
CA LYS A 130 -4.86 -16.19 -3.81
C LYS A 130 -6.10 -16.63 -4.58
N HIS A 131 -7.30 -16.24 -4.14
CA HIS A 131 -8.56 -16.72 -4.71
C HIS A 131 -9.06 -15.89 -5.92
N PHE A 132 -8.60 -14.65 -6.07
CA PHE A 132 -9.03 -13.72 -7.12
C PHE A 132 -7.83 -13.25 -7.94
N ASP A 133 -7.94 -13.32 -9.27
CA ASP A 133 -6.90 -12.88 -10.22
C ASP A 133 -6.71 -11.36 -10.15
N LEU A 134 -7.82 -10.64 -9.95
CA LEU A 134 -7.86 -9.19 -9.88
C LEU A 134 -8.62 -8.73 -8.64
N ARG A 135 -8.07 -7.76 -7.91
CA ARG A 135 -8.72 -7.16 -6.75
C ARG A 135 -8.74 -5.64 -6.93
N ILE A 136 -9.91 -5.05 -6.77
CA ILE A 136 -10.15 -3.63 -7.00
C ILE A 136 -10.83 -3.06 -5.78
N TRP A 137 -10.38 -1.88 -5.33
CA TRP A 137 -10.98 -1.15 -4.23
C TRP A 137 -11.33 0.27 -4.67
N VAL A 138 -12.62 0.60 -4.66
CA VAL A 138 -13.12 1.93 -5.04
C VAL A 138 -13.84 2.56 -3.86
N CYS A 139 -13.43 3.76 -3.48
CA CYS A 139 -14.17 4.57 -2.52
C CYS A 139 -15.10 5.53 -3.27
N VAL A 140 -16.41 5.47 -2.99
CA VAL A 140 -17.41 6.22 -3.75
C VAL A 140 -17.75 7.53 -3.03
N GLY A 141 -17.04 8.60 -3.38
CA GLY A 141 -17.31 9.95 -2.91
C GLY A 141 -18.53 10.60 -3.58
N HIS A 142 -18.84 11.84 -3.17
CA HIS A 142 -20.00 12.59 -3.68
C HIS A 142 -19.96 12.91 -5.19
N ASN A 143 -18.81 12.77 -5.89
CA ASN A 143 -18.65 13.23 -7.28
C ASN A 143 -18.10 12.17 -8.29
N ASP A 144 -17.95 10.90 -7.91
CA ASP A 144 -17.00 9.99 -8.58
C ASP A 144 -17.63 8.86 -9.41
N PHE A 145 -18.93 8.94 -9.74
CA PHE A 145 -19.62 7.88 -10.51
C PHE A 145 -18.97 7.61 -11.87
N HIS A 146 -18.43 8.65 -12.52
CA HIS A 146 -17.72 8.51 -13.79
C HIS A 146 -16.34 7.86 -13.67
N ASP A 147 -15.67 7.98 -12.52
CA ASP A 147 -14.37 7.34 -12.31
C ASP A 147 -14.56 5.83 -12.11
N LEU A 148 -15.61 5.44 -11.37
CA LEU A 148 -16.04 4.05 -11.25
C LEU A 148 -16.47 3.45 -12.59
N GLU A 149 -17.21 4.20 -13.43
CA GLU A 149 -17.56 3.74 -14.79
C GLU A 149 -16.31 3.48 -15.64
N ARG A 150 -15.26 4.30 -15.51
CA ARG A 150 -14.00 4.11 -16.26
C ARG A 150 -13.21 2.91 -15.76
N GLU A 151 -13.00 2.79 -14.45
CA GLU A 151 -12.26 1.65 -13.88
C GLU A 151 -12.94 0.32 -14.21
N VAL A 152 -14.27 0.28 -14.22
CA VAL A 152 -15.03 -0.92 -14.61
C VAL A 152 -14.97 -1.17 -16.13
N ASN A 153 -14.93 -0.12 -16.96
CA ASN A 153 -14.80 -0.27 -18.42
C ASN A 153 -13.41 -0.74 -18.86
N ASP A 154 -12.37 -0.43 -18.08
CA ASP A 154 -11.00 -0.88 -18.35
C ASP A 154 -10.76 -2.34 -17.89
N MET A 155 -11.75 -3.00 -17.28
CA MET A 155 -11.64 -4.41 -16.86
C MET A 155 -11.71 -5.37 -18.06
N GLU A 156 -10.73 -6.26 -18.18
CA GLU A 156 -10.78 -7.35 -19.16
C GLU A 156 -11.90 -8.34 -18.78
N GLN A 157 -12.83 -8.58 -19.71
CA GLN A 157 -14.12 -9.27 -19.49
C GLN A 157 -14.01 -10.80 -19.20
N LEU A 158 -12.85 -11.30 -18.78
CA LEU A 158 -12.57 -12.74 -18.64
C LEU A 158 -11.82 -13.14 -17.36
N GLN A 159 -11.45 -12.20 -16.48
CA GLN A 159 -10.78 -12.52 -15.21
C GLN A 159 -11.76 -12.64 -14.05
N LYS A 160 -11.42 -13.46 -13.05
CA LYS A 160 -12.17 -13.58 -11.79
C LYS A 160 -11.71 -12.48 -10.83
N TYR A 161 -12.62 -11.60 -10.44
CA TYR A 161 -12.26 -10.44 -9.60
C TYR A 161 -13.03 -10.33 -8.29
N LEU A 162 -12.41 -9.64 -7.34
CA LEU A 162 -13.06 -9.05 -6.17
C LEU A 162 -13.10 -7.53 -6.32
N LEU A 163 -14.31 -6.97 -6.33
CA LEU A 163 -14.50 -5.52 -6.30
C LEU A 163 -15.07 -5.08 -4.94
N VAL A 164 -14.36 -4.19 -4.26
CA VAL A 164 -14.84 -3.54 -3.05
C VAL A 164 -15.32 -2.12 -3.38
N ILE A 165 -16.60 -1.85 -3.12
CA ILE A 165 -17.22 -0.53 -3.25
C ILE A 165 -17.42 0.03 -1.83
N ASP A 166 -16.50 0.88 -1.41
CA ASP A 166 -16.47 1.44 -0.06
C ASP A 166 -17.30 2.75 0.04
N ASP A 167 -18.08 2.82 1.11
CA ASP A 167 -18.94 3.93 1.53
C ASP A 167 -19.97 4.40 0.49
N LEU A 168 -20.75 3.46 -0.05
CA LEU A 168 -21.76 3.74 -1.04
C LEU A 168 -22.95 4.53 -0.44
N ARG A 169 -23.15 5.77 -0.92
CA ARG A 169 -24.18 6.72 -0.40
C ARG A 169 -25.33 7.03 -1.37
N TYR A 170 -25.33 6.52 -2.60
CA TYR A 170 -26.28 6.95 -3.64
C TYR A 170 -27.73 6.61 -3.33
N LYS A 171 -28.63 7.53 -3.72
CA LYS A 171 -30.08 7.37 -3.55
C LYS A 171 -30.83 7.17 -4.87
N ASP A 172 -30.13 7.17 -6.01
CA ASP A 172 -30.74 7.08 -7.34
C ASP A 172 -30.68 5.64 -7.90
N PRO A 173 -31.84 4.95 -8.03
CA PRO A 173 -31.91 3.60 -8.58
C PRO A 173 -31.48 3.48 -10.05
N GLU A 174 -31.63 4.54 -10.86
CA GLU A 174 -31.25 4.49 -12.29
C GLU A 174 -29.74 4.41 -12.48
N GLN A 175 -28.98 5.16 -11.67
CA GLN A 175 -27.52 5.12 -11.68
C GLN A 175 -27.00 3.74 -11.25
N TRP A 176 -27.61 3.13 -10.22
CA TRP A 176 -27.27 1.75 -9.85
C TRP A 176 -27.55 0.76 -10.97
N GLY A 177 -28.69 0.88 -11.68
CA GLY A 177 -28.99 0.01 -12.83
C GLY A 177 -27.89 0.05 -13.89
N ARG A 178 -27.34 1.24 -14.17
CA ARG A 178 -26.21 1.42 -15.09
C ARG A 178 -24.94 0.79 -14.54
N LEU A 179 -24.57 1.07 -13.29
CA LEU A 179 -23.38 0.50 -12.66
C LEU A 179 -23.45 -1.03 -12.61
N LYS A 180 -24.59 -1.58 -12.15
CA LYS A 180 -24.83 -3.03 -12.13
C LYS A 180 -24.66 -3.64 -13.51
N SER A 181 -25.16 -2.99 -14.57
CA SER A 181 -24.99 -3.50 -15.93
C SER A 181 -23.53 -3.58 -16.37
N LEU A 182 -22.68 -2.65 -15.93
CA LEU A 182 -21.24 -2.65 -16.20
C LEU A 182 -20.52 -3.73 -15.36
N LEU A 183 -20.96 -3.92 -14.12
CA LEU A 183 -20.39 -4.90 -13.19
C LEU A 183 -20.76 -6.36 -13.49
N MET A 184 -21.65 -6.63 -14.45
CA MET A 184 -22.06 -8.00 -14.82
C MET A 184 -21.14 -8.69 -15.85
N GLY A 185 -20.05 -8.03 -16.28
CA GLY A 185 -19.13 -8.54 -17.30
C GLY A 185 -17.99 -9.46 -16.82
N GLY A 186 -17.87 -9.72 -15.51
CA GLY A 186 -16.79 -10.53 -14.93
C GLY A 186 -16.95 -12.05 -15.06
N ALA A 187 -15.85 -12.81 -14.96
CA ALA A 187 -15.87 -14.27 -15.00
C ALA A 187 -16.65 -14.90 -13.82
N ARG A 188 -17.11 -16.14 -14.00
CA ARG A 188 -17.86 -16.88 -12.97
C ARG A 188 -17.07 -16.97 -11.66
N GLY A 189 -17.74 -16.69 -10.55
CA GLY A 189 -17.12 -16.69 -9.23
C GLY A 189 -16.52 -15.34 -8.81
N SER A 190 -16.68 -14.30 -9.63
CA SER A 190 -16.37 -12.93 -9.21
C SER A 190 -17.31 -12.48 -8.08
N LYS A 191 -16.78 -11.71 -7.13
CA LYS A 191 -17.52 -11.25 -5.94
C LYS A 191 -17.45 -9.73 -5.81
N ILE A 192 -18.54 -9.13 -5.36
CA ILE A 192 -18.63 -7.68 -5.14
C ILE A 192 -19.00 -7.44 -3.67
N LEU A 193 -18.14 -6.73 -2.96
CA LEU A 193 -18.33 -6.35 -1.56
C LEU A 193 -18.66 -4.87 -1.47
N ILE A 194 -19.80 -4.51 -0.86
CA ILE A 194 -20.26 -3.13 -0.74
C ILE A 194 -20.27 -2.74 0.74
N THR A 195 -19.72 -1.59 1.10
CA THR A 195 -19.92 -1.03 2.45
C THR A 195 -20.87 0.18 2.37
N THR A 196 -21.82 0.28 3.29
CA THR A 196 -22.75 1.42 3.31
C THR A 196 -23.28 1.72 4.72
N CYS A 197 -23.61 2.98 5.00
CA CYS A 197 -24.37 3.36 6.20
C CYS A 197 -25.89 3.28 6.01
N ASN A 198 -26.36 3.07 4.77
CA ASN A 198 -27.79 3.06 4.46
C ASN A 198 -28.31 1.63 4.28
N GLN A 199 -29.15 1.19 5.23
CA GLN A 199 -29.75 -0.14 5.20
C GLN A 199 -30.56 -0.40 3.92
N TYR A 200 -31.27 0.62 3.41
CA TYR A 200 -32.06 0.50 2.18
C TYR A 200 -31.18 0.17 0.96
N ILE A 201 -30.00 0.78 0.87
CA ILE A 201 -29.02 0.50 -0.19
C ILE A 201 -28.55 -0.95 -0.05
N ALA A 202 -28.16 -1.36 1.16
CA ALA A 202 -27.67 -2.70 1.44
C ALA A 202 -28.67 -3.80 1.06
N ASP A 203 -29.95 -3.60 1.38
CA ASP A 203 -31.02 -4.55 1.11
C ASP A 203 -31.45 -4.56 -0.37
N THR A 204 -31.32 -3.42 -1.07
CA THR A 204 -31.67 -3.31 -2.49
C THR A 204 -30.56 -3.85 -3.41
N MET A 205 -29.30 -3.80 -2.96
CA MET A 205 -28.13 -4.08 -3.81
C MET A 205 -27.56 -5.49 -3.67
N SER A 206 -27.81 -6.18 -2.56
CA SER A 206 -27.22 -7.50 -2.31
C SER A 206 -28.06 -8.62 -2.93
N THR A 207 -27.41 -9.64 -3.48
CA THR A 207 -28.08 -10.92 -3.84
C THR A 207 -28.21 -11.84 -2.61
N SER A 208 -27.37 -11.62 -1.60
CA SER A 208 -27.40 -12.27 -0.28
C SER A 208 -27.92 -11.34 0.83
N PRO A 209 -28.36 -11.83 2.00
CA PRO A 209 -28.74 -10.97 3.12
C PRO A 209 -27.59 -10.04 3.54
N SER A 210 -27.90 -8.77 3.76
CA SER A 210 -26.94 -7.78 4.23
C SER A 210 -26.38 -8.16 5.61
N TYR A 211 -25.10 -7.84 5.87
CA TYR A 211 -24.43 -8.09 7.16
C TYR A 211 -24.44 -6.81 8.01
N PRO A 212 -25.39 -6.66 8.96
CA PRO A 212 -25.46 -5.51 9.84
C PRO A 212 -24.37 -5.58 10.91
N LEU A 213 -23.35 -4.74 10.75
CA LEU A 213 -22.25 -4.61 11.69
C LEU A 213 -22.71 -3.85 12.95
N LYS A 214 -22.76 -4.58 14.08
CA LYS A 214 -23.20 -4.05 15.38
C LYS A 214 -22.07 -3.32 16.12
N ALA A 215 -22.39 -2.63 17.21
CA ALA A 215 -21.39 -2.09 18.15
C ALA A 215 -20.50 -3.22 18.73
N LEU A 216 -19.29 -2.86 19.14
CA LEU A 216 -18.40 -3.80 19.82
C LEU A 216 -19.00 -4.22 21.17
N ARG A 217 -18.69 -5.45 21.60
CA ARG A 217 -19.03 -5.91 22.95
C ARG A 217 -18.24 -5.10 23.98
N THR A 218 -18.76 -4.97 25.19
CA THR A 218 -18.15 -4.14 26.25
C THR A 218 -16.70 -4.52 26.51
N GLU A 219 -16.38 -5.81 26.67
CA GLU A 219 -14.99 -6.24 26.91
C GLU A 219 -14.06 -5.88 25.74
N SER A 220 -14.45 -6.19 24.50
CA SER A 220 -13.68 -5.83 23.30
C SER A 220 -13.50 -4.31 23.14
N SER A 221 -14.48 -3.54 23.60
CA SER A 221 -14.43 -2.07 23.59
C SER A 221 -13.47 -1.52 24.65
N VAL A 222 -13.44 -2.13 25.84
CA VAL A 222 -12.48 -1.80 26.90
C VAL A 222 -11.07 -2.20 26.48
N ASP A 223 -10.90 -3.38 25.88
CA ASP A 223 -9.61 -3.82 25.33
C ASP A 223 -9.10 -2.83 24.27
N LEU A 224 -9.97 -2.40 23.35
CA LEU A 224 -9.64 -1.38 22.36
C LEU A 224 -9.29 -0.04 23.04
N LEU A 225 -10.03 0.40 24.05
CA LEU A 225 -9.72 1.64 24.77
C LEU A 225 -8.34 1.56 25.45
N MET A 226 -8.07 0.47 26.16
CA MET A 226 -6.82 0.28 26.88
C MET A 226 -5.63 0.23 25.92
N LYS A 227 -5.78 -0.46 24.79
CA LYS A 227 -4.76 -0.50 23.73
C LYS A 227 -4.42 0.88 23.20
N MET A 228 -5.40 1.77 23.12
CA MET A 228 -5.22 3.13 22.62
C MET A 228 -4.75 4.12 23.69
N ALA A 229 -4.98 3.84 24.97
CA ALA A 229 -4.75 4.76 26.09
C ALA A 229 -3.49 4.44 26.91
N CYS A 230 -3.02 3.19 26.91
CA CYS A 230 -1.87 2.74 27.68
C CYS A 230 -0.66 2.46 26.78
N GLN A 231 0.56 2.52 27.35
CA GLN A 231 1.77 2.07 26.67
C GLN A 231 1.89 0.53 26.75
N GLU A 232 2.57 -0.11 25.79
CA GLU A 232 2.73 -1.59 25.75
C GLU A 232 3.30 -2.16 27.08
N GLU A 233 4.24 -1.46 27.72
CA GLU A 233 4.79 -1.86 29.04
C GLU A 233 3.77 -1.78 30.19
N GLU A 234 2.74 -0.93 30.06
CA GLU A 234 1.64 -0.78 31.02
C GLU A 234 0.45 -1.71 30.71
N GLU A 235 0.35 -2.29 29.50
CA GLU A 235 -0.68 -3.27 29.15
C GLU A 235 -0.54 -4.57 29.94
N GLU A 236 0.70 -4.99 30.24
CA GLU A 236 0.97 -6.21 31.03
C GLU A 236 0.57 -6.05 32.51
N THR A 237 0.41 -4.82 32.99
CA THR A 237 0.02 -4.49 34.37
C THR A 237 -1.22 -3.59 34.42
N ARG A 238 -2.30 -3.97 33.74
CA ARG A 238 -3.58 -3.23 33.71
C ARG A 238 -3.98 -2.74 35.11
N ASN A 239 -3.88 -1.44 35.36
CA ASN A 239 -4.35 -0.82 36.60
C ASN A 239 -5.87 -1.00 36.72
N PRO A 240 -6.39 -1.72 37.73
CA PRO A 240 -7.83 -2.00 37.85
C PRO A 240 -8.71 -0.74 37.88
N ILE A 241 -8.23 0.35 38.49
CA ILE A 241 -8.98 1.60 38.62
C ILE A 241 -9.14 2.28 37.25
N LYS A 242 -8.07 2.33 36.45
CA LYS A 242 -8.14 2.84 35.08
C LYS A 242 -9.08 1.99 34.21
N VAL A 243 -9.10 0.66 34.40
CA VAL A 243 -10.03 -0.25 33.71
C VAL A 243 -11.49 0.06 34.07
N ASP A 244 -11.79 0.31 35.35
CA ASP A 244 -13.14 0.65 35.80
C ASP A 244 -13.62 2.00 35.26
N ILE A 245 -12.75 3.02 35.25
CA ILE A 245 -13.05 4.32 34.62
C ILE A 245 -13.23 4.14 33.10
N GLY A 246 -12.35 3.36 32.46
CA GLY A 246 -12.42 3.06 31.04
C GLY A 246 -13.72 2.38 30.63
N ARG A 247 -14.28 1.51 31.48
CA ARG A 247 -15.59 0.87 31.26
C ARG A 247 -16.72 1.90 31.20
N GLN A 248 -16.72 2.89 32.11
CA GLN A 248 -17.69 3.99 32.10
C GLN A 248 -17.57 4.84 30.82
N ILE A 249 -16.33 5.13 30.40
CA ILE A 249 -16.05 5.87 29.16
C ILE A 249 -16.54 5.11 27.92
N VAL A 250 -16.31 3.79 27.87
CA VAL A 250 -16.77 2.93 26.77
C VAL A 250 -18.29 2.90 26.64
N GLU A 251 -19.02 2.86 27.76
CA GLU A 251 -20.48 2.93 27.78
C GLU A 251 -20.99 4.25 27.17
N MET A 252 -20.27 5.35 27.41
CA MET A 252 -20.56 6.64 26.78
C MET A 252 -20.29 6.63 25.26
N CYS A 253 -19.29 5.88 24.80
CA CYS A 253 -18.95 5.72 23.38
C CYS A 253 -19.89 4.79 22.59
N ASP A 254 -20.89 4.15 23.25
CA ASP A 254 -21.86 3.23 22.64
C ASP A 254 -21.21 2.07 21.85
N GLY A 255 -20.02 1.63 22.27
CA GLY A 255 -19.26 0.56 21.61
C GLY A 255 -18.82 0.88 20.17
N ILE A 256 -18.78 2.17 19.78
CA ILE A 256 -18.35 2.59 18.45
C ILE A 256 -16.81 2.68 18.41
N PRO A 257 -16.11 1.87 17.57
CA PRO A 257 -14.66 1.82 17.54
C PRO A 257 -13.97 3.17 17.32
N LEU A 258 -14.46 4.00 16.38
CA LEU A 258 -13.86 5.31 16.11
C LEU A 258 -13.92 6.22 17.35
N ALA A 259 -15.06 6.28 18.03
CA ALA A 259 -15.23 7.04 19.27
C ALA A 259 -14.26 6.56 20.36
N ILE A 260 -14.16 5.24 20.56
CA ILE A 260 -13.28 4.63 21.55
C ILE A 260 -11.81 4.97 21.25
N ARG A 261 -11.38 4.86 19.99
CA ARG A 261 -10.00 5.18 19.57
C ARG A 261 -9.66 6.65 19.83
N MET A 262 -10.57 7.56 19.52
CA MET A 262 -10.35 8.99 19.72
C MET A 262 -10.25 9.35 21.20
N ILE A 263 -11.16 8.87 22.05
CA ILE A 263 -11.05 9.09 23.50
C ILE A 263 -9.81 8.41 24.09
N GLY A 264 -9.52 7.17 23.67
CA GLY A 264 -8.30 6.46 24.07
C GLY A 264 -7.04 7.28 23.77
N SER A 265 -6.98 7.91 22.59
CA SER A 265 -5.85 8.77 22.24
C SER A 265 -5.75 10.06 23.06
N VAL A 266 -6.87 10.59 23.58
CA VAL A 266 -6.85 11.71 24.54
C VAL A 266 -6.33 11.22 25.90
N LEU A 267 -6.81 10.06 26.35
CA LEU A 267 -6.38 9.41 27.60
C LEU A 267 -4.91 9.01 27.59
N PHE A 268 -4.32 8.72 26.44
CA PHE A 268 -2.89 8.47 26.29
C PHE A 268 -1.99 9.62 26.77
N SER A 269 -2.52 10.85 26.77
CA SER A 269 -1.82 12.00 27.35
C SER A 269 -1.97 12.12 28.86
N LYS A 270 -2.90 11.39 29.47
CA LYS A 270 -3.30 11.46 30.89
C LYS A 270 -2.64 10.33 31.68
N LYS A 271 -1.72 10.69 32.57
CA LYS A 271 -0.88 9.73 33.30
C LYS A 271 -1.58 9.26 34.59
N THR A 272 -2.29 10.14 35.29
CA THR A 272 -2.86 9.84 36.60
C THR A 272 -4.33 9.41 36.55
N GLU A 273 -4.80 8.73 37.59
CA GLU A 273 -6.19 8.28 37.73
C GLU A 273 -7.16 9.48 37.86
N GLU A 274 -6.74 10.56 38.50
CA GLU A 274 -7.54 11.79 38.63
C GLU A 274 -7.78 12.48 37.29
N GLU A 275 -6.79 12.46 36.40
CA GLU A 275 -6.92 13.01 35.05
C GLU A 275 -7.90 12.20 34.21
N TRP A 276 -7.92 10.87 34.37
CA TRP A 276 -8.92 9.99 33.74
C TRP A 276 -10.32 10.27 34.27
N LEU A 277 -10.49 10.39 35.59
CA LEU A 277 -11.77 10.76 36.22
C LEU A 277 -12.25 12.15 35.82
N HIS A 278 -11.34 13.09 35.55
CA HIS A 278 -11.71 14.42 35.08
C HIS A 278 -12.27 14.38 33.66
N LEU A 279 -11.63 13.62 32.76
CA LEU A 279 -12.13 13.45 31.39
C LEU A 279 -13.47 12.70 31.37
N GLU A 280 -13.63 11.67 32.19
CA GLU A 280 -14.92 10.97 32.35
C GLU A 280 -16.04 11.96 32.72
N ARG A 281 -15.80 12.82 33.71
CA ARG A 281 -16.77 13.86 34.12
C ARG A 281 -17.05 14.86 33.00
N GLU A 282 -16.02 15.30 32.27
CA GLU A 282 -16.17 16.21 31.13
C GLU A 282 -17.07 15.60 30.04
N ILE A 283 -16.92 14.31 29.74
CA ILE A 283 -17.77 13.60 28.78
C ILE A 283 -19.21 13.46 29.33
N SER A 284 -19.35 13.16 30.63
CA SER A 284 -20.63 12.96 31.32
C SER A 284 -21.51 14.23 31.39
N GLU A 285 -20.94 15.43 31.23
CA GLU A 285 -21.70 16.69 31.20
C GLU A 285 -22.53 16.88 29.92
N TYR A 286 -22.24 16.12 28.85
CA TYR A 286 -22.95 16.25 27.57
C TYR A 286 -24.23 15.39 27.50
N PRO A 287 -25.35 15.94 26.99
CA PRO A 287 -26.63 15.21 26.95
C PRO A 287 -26.59 14.00 26.00
N LEU A 288 -27.12 12.87 26.47
CA LEU A 288 -27.20 11.58 25.78
C LEU A 288 -28.18 11.63 24.58
N ASN A 289 -27.77 12.18 23.43
CA ASN A 289 -28.54 12.14 22.17
C ASN A 289 -27.64 11.86 20.94
N TRP A 290 -28.25 11.64 19.77
CA TRP A 290 -27.72 11.08 18.50
C TRP A 290 -26.45 11.74 17.88
N ILE A 291 -25.79 12.68 18.57
CA ILE A 291 -24.59 13.41 18.11
C ILE A 291 -23.35 13.01 18.94
N ARG A 292 -23.30 11.78 19.48
CA ARG A 292 -22.18 11.37 20.36
C ARG A 292 -20.82 11.32 19.65
N LEU A 293 -20.76 10.86 18.39
CA LEU A 293 -19.51 10.81 17.63
C LEU A 293 -18.95 12.22 17.36
N SER A 294 -19.81 13.16 16.95
CA SER A 294 -19.36 14.52 16.67
C SER A 294 -18.90 15.23 17.94
N LEU A 295 -19.59 15.04 19.06
CA LEU A 295 -19.17 15.57 20.36
C LEU A 295 -17.81 15.00 20.82
N ILE A 296 -17.56 13.70 20.58
CA ILE A 296 -16.28 13.08 20.91
C ILE A 296 -15.15 13.65 20.06
N ILE A 297 -15.37 13.84 18.76
CA ILE A 297 -14.38 14.47 17.87
C ILE A 297 -14.15 15.94 18.26
N GLU A 298 -15.21 16.69 18.59
CA GLU A 298 -15.12 18.07 19.10
C GLU A 298 -14.33 18.15 20.41
N LEU A 299 -14.53 17.21 21.33
CA LEU A 299 -13.77 17.08 22.56
C LEU A 299 -12.29 16.79 22.26
N SER A 300 -11.99 15.81 21.40
CA SER A 300 -10.62 15.52 20.98
C SER A 300 -9.94 16.73 20.35
N TYR A 301 -10.67 17.54 19.57
CA TYR A 301 -10.19 18.81 19.02
C TYR A 301 -9.96 19.85 20.11
N GLY A 302 -10.85 19.94 21.11
CA GLY A 302 -10.70 20.83 22.27
C GLY A 302 -9.38 20.62 23.00
N HIS A 303 -8.98 19.36 23.16
CA HIS A 303 -7.72 18.92 23.78
C HIS A 303 -6.49 19.01 22.85
N LEU A 304 -6.60 19.55 21.63
CA LEU A 304 -5.44 19.84 20.78
C LEU A 304 -4.74 21.15 21.18
N PRO A 305 -3.40 21.20 21.13
CA PRO A 305 -2.63 22.45 21.16
C PRO A 305 -3.09 23.45 20.10
N SER A 306 -3.00 24.75 20.41
CA SER A 306 -3.50 25.82 19.53
C SER A 306 -2.90 25.81 18.11
N GLN A 307 -1.63 25.44 17.94
CA GLN A 307 -0.98 25.32 16.64
C GLN A 307 -1.52 24.13 15.83
N LEU A 308 -1.74 22.99 16.50
CA LEU A 308 -2.30 21.79 15.86
C LEU A 308 -3.75 21.99 15.43
N LYS A 309 -4.52 22.83 16.14
CA LYS A 309 -5.88 23.23 15.72
C LYS A 309 -5.88 23.89 14.35
N GLN A 310 -4.88 24.72 14.02
CA GLN A 310 -4.75 25.33 12.69
C GLN A 310 -4.40 24.30 11.62
N CYS A 311 -3.46 23.41 11.91
CA CYS A 311 -3.08 22.30 11.02
C CYS A 311 -4.27 21.40 10.70
N PHE A 312 -5.06 21.05 11.72
CA PHE A 312 -6.30 20.28 11.60
C PHE A 312 -7.35 20.99 10.74
N ALA A 313 -7.66 22.26 11.03
CA ALA A 313 -8.64 23.03 10.27
C ALA A 313 -8.21 23.18 8.79
N PHE A 314 -6.91 23.29 8.52
CA PHE A 314 -6.38 23.36 7.16
C PHE A 314 -6.67 22.11 6.33
N CYS A 315 -6.71 20.93 6.95
CA CYS A 315 -7.07 19.69 6.27
C CYS A 315 -8.48 19.70 5.66
N SER A 316 -9.38 20.60 6.10
CA SER A 316 -10.73 20.74 5.53
C SER A 316 -10.74 21.16 4.06
N LEU A 317 -9.63 21.71 3.56
CA LEU A 317 -9.46 22.09 2.14
C LEU A 317 -9.44 20.86 1.22
N PHE A 318 -8.94 19.73 1.70
CA PHE A 318 -8.94 18.47 0.94
C PHE A 318 -10.36 17.86 0.95
N PRO A 319 -10.74 17.03 -0.03
CA PRO A 319 -11.93 16.19 0.04
C PRO A 319 -11.91 15.23 1.25
N GLY A 320 -13.09 14.87 1.76
CA GLY A 320 -13.19 13.81 2.77
C GLY A 320 -12.74 12.48 2.18
N ASP A 321 -12.02 11.67 2.95
CA ASP A 321 -11.40 10.40 2.54
C ASP A 321 -10.41 10.50 1.36
N TRP A 322 -9.95 11.72 1.05
CA TRP A 322 -8.89 11.99 0.09
C TRP A 322 -7.53 11.49 0.59
N VAL A 323 -6.71 10.92 -0.30
CA VAL A 323 -5.31 10.57 -0.01
C VAL A 323 -4.48 11.85 0.03
N ILE A 324 -4.04 12.21 1.24
CA ILE A 324 -3.21 13.38 1.50
C ILE A 324 -1.76 12.94 1.63
N ASP A 325 -0.90 13.42 0.73
CA ASP A 325 0.55 13.25 0.84
C ASP A 325 1.10 14.01 2.06
N LYS A 326 1.85 13.32 2.92
CA LYS A 326 2.37 13.86 4.18
C LYS A 326 3.34 15.00 3.92
N GLN A 327 4.26 14.83 2.96
CA GLN A 327 5.29 15.81 2.69
C GLN A 327 4.66 17.11 2.15
N ASN A 328 3.67 16.98 1.27
CA ASN A 328 2.91 18.09 0.73
C ASN A 328 2.14 18.85 1.82
N LEU A 329 1.41 18.13 2.68
CA LEU A 329 0.63 18.73 3.76
C LEU A 329 1.52 19.48 4.76
N THR A 330 2.63 18.87 5.18
CA THR A 330 3.58 19.50 6.11
C THR A 330 4.25 20.72 5.48
N SER A 331 4.59 20.66 4.18
CA SER A 331 5.10 21.81 3.42
C SER A 331 4.12 22.97 3.31
N LEU A 332 2.82 22.69 3.15
CA LEU A 332 1.78 23.73 3.18
C LEU A 332 1.64 24.35 4.58
N TRP A 333 1.68 23.55 5.65
CA TRP A 333 1.67 24.07 7.02
C TRP A 333 2.87 24.96 7.33
N MET A 334 4.06 24.59 6.85
CA MET A 334 5.27 25.41 6.96
C MET A 334 5.12 26.72 6.17
N ALA A 335 4.63 26.67 4.94
CA ALA A 335 4.44 27.85 4.10
C ALA A 335 3.46 28.86 4.74
N GLU A 336 2.34 28.38 5.29
CA GLU A 336 1.38 29.23 6.01
C GLU A 336 1.91 29.76 7.35
N GLY A 337 2.96 29.14 7.89
CA GLY A 337 3.58 29.51 9.16
C GLY A 337 2.84 28.96 10.39
N PHE A 338 2.17 27.82 10.25
CA PHE A 338 1.54 27.12 11.38
C PHE A 338 2.57 26.41 12.26
N ILE A 339 3.72 26.08 11.68
CA ILE A 339 4.83 25.43 12.37
C ILE A 339 5.67 26.50 13.07
N GLN A 340 5.73 26.45 14.40
CA GLN A 340 6.48 27.41 15.22
C GLN A 340 7.64 26.70 15.92
N PRO A 341 8.89 27.19 15.79
CA PRO A 341 10.01 26.69 16.57
C PRO A 341 9.78 26.98 18.05
N ILE A 342 10.15 26.03 18.91
CA ILE A 342 10.13 26.22 20.36
C ILE A 342 11.32 27.12 20.73
N ASP A 343 11.06 28.22 21.42
CA ASP A 343 12.10 29.16 21.84
C ASP A 343 13.22 28.43 22.60
N ASN A 344 14.48 28.66 22.18
CA ASN A 344 15.73 28.15 22.77
C ASN A 344 16.25 26.75 22.35
N VAL A 345 15.68 26.12 21.31
CA VAL A 345 16.29 24.90 20.71
C VAL A 345 16.51 25.15 19.22
N ASP A 346 17.75 24.94 18.73
CA ASP A 346 18.06 24.91 17.29
C ASP A 346 17.42 23.67 16.66
N GLN A 347 16.10 23.71 16.48
CA GLN A 347 15.29 22.62 15.99
C GLN A 347 14.83 22.91 14.56
N ASP A 348 14.99 21.93 13.68
CA ASP A 348 14.61 22.09 12.29
C ASP A 348 13.08 22.07 12.14
N ILE A 349 12.53 22.95 11.31
CA ILE A 349 11.07 23.14 11.23
C ILE A 349 10.37 21.93 10.62
N GLU A 350 11.04 21.20 9.74
CA GLU A 350 10.50 19.99 9.12
C GLU A 350 10.38 18.85 10.15
N ASP A 351 11.26 18.80 11.14
CA ASP A 351 11.14 17.84 12.25
C ASP A 351 9.92 18.19 13.12
N ILE A 352 9.68 19.49 13.38
CA ILE A 352 8.48 19.93 14.11
C ILE A 352 7.22 19.66 13.28
N ALA A 353 7.25 19.89 11.97
CA ALA A 353 6.14 19.60 11.07
C ALA A 353 5.83 18.10 11.03
N HIS A 354 6.87 17.26 11.02
CA HIS A 354 6.74 15.81 11.17
C HIS A 354 6.09 15.45 12.52
N ASP A 355 6.58 16.00 13.63
CA ASP A 355 6.05 15.74 14.97
C ASP A 355 4.55 16.14 15.04
N TYR A 356 4.18 17.29 14.47
CA TYR A 356 2.78 17.74 14.40
C TYR A 356 1.90 16.79 13.60
N PHE A 357 2.39 16.30 12.47
CA PHE A 357 1.67 15.31 11.67
C PHE A 357 1.49 14.00 12.45
N MET A 358 2.55 13.50 13.06
CA MET A 358 2.51 12.26 13.83
C MET A 358 1.60 12.38 15.07
N ASP A 359 1.52 13.55 15.69
CA ASP A 359 0.58 13.81 16.79
C ASP A 359 -0.88 13.76 16.33
N LEU A 360 -1.22 14.36 15.19
CA LEU A 360 -2.57 14.26 14.61
C LEU A 360 -2.91 12.81 14.22
N LEU A 361 -1.93 12.07 13.69
CA LEU A 361 -2.07 10.66 13.36
C LEU A 361 -2.33 9.81 14.61
N ARG A 362 -1.50 9.97 15.66
CA ARG A 362 -1.66 9.28 16.96
C ARG A 362 -3.01 9.58 17.61
N ARG A 363 -3.54 10.78 17.41
CA ARG A 363 -4.87 11.20 17.89
C ARG A 363 -6.04 10.69 17.01
N ASN A 364 -5.76 9.84 16.02
CA ASN A 364 -6.71 9.24 15.10
C ASN A 364 -7.51 10.27 14.27
N PHE A 365 -6.95 11.47 14.05
CA PHE A 365 -7.52 12.42 13.08
C PHE A 365 -7.18 12.01 11.63
N PHE A 366 -6.13 11.21 11.47
CA PHE A 366 -5.76 10.57 10.21
C PHE A 366 -5.90 9.04 10.31
N GLN A 367 -6.20 8.40 9.19
CA GLN A 367 -6.34 6.96 9.02
C GLN A 367 -5.71 6.49 7.70
N ASP A 368 -5.73 5.19 7.42
CA ASP A 368 -5.34 4.60 6.13
C ASP A 368 -3.94 5.04 5.66
N CYS A 369 -2.97 4.99 6.58
CA CYS A 369 -1.63 5.46 6.27
C CYS A 369 -0.89 4.47 5.38
N THR A 370 -0.36 4.95 4.26
CA THR A 370 0.57 4.17 3.45
C THR A 370 1.98 4.36 3.98
N LYS A 371 2.75 3.27 4.07
CA LYS A 371 4.16 3.29 4.45
C LYS A 371 5.03 2.98 3.23
N ASP A 372 6.21 3.59 3.13
CA ASP A 372 7.22 3.19 2.14
C ASP A 372 7.91 1.86 2.53
N GLU A 373 8.79 1.37 1.67
CA GLU A 373 9.59 0.14 1.88
C GLU A 373 10.48 0.22 3.15
N LEU A 374 10.74 1.43 3.66
CA LEU A 374 11.53 1.69 4.87
C LEU A 374 10.66 1.87 6.13
N GLY A 375 9.33 1.73 6.00
CA GLY A 375 8.35 1.88 7.08
C GLY A 375 7.91 3.30 7.40
N ASN A 376 8.34 4.31 6.62
CA ASN A 376 7.96 5.70 6.83
C ASN A 376 6.55 5.97 6.31
N VAL A 377 5.72 6.66 7.09
CA VAL A 377 4.38 7.09 6.64
C VAL A 377 4.51 8.12 5.51
N MET A 378 3.96 7.81 4.34
CA MET A 378 4.00 8.64 3.12
C MET A 378 2.72 9.42 2.89
N SER A 379 1.56 8.79 3.10
CA SER A 379 0.26 9.43 2.93
C SER A 379 -0.72 8.98 3.99
N CYS A 380 -1.83 9.72 4.12
CA CYS A 380 -2.93 9.38 5.02
C CYS A 380 -4.26 9.87 4.46
N LYS A 381 -5.37 9.45 5.06
CA LYS A 381 -6.71 9.99 4.79
C LYS A 381 -7.30 10.63 6.04
N MET A 382 -8.18 11.60 5.86
CA MET A 382 -9.02 12.15 6.93
C MET A 382 -10.44 11.60 6.79
N HIS A 383 -10.89 10.86 7.80
CA HIS A 383 -12.24 10.27 7.83
C HIS A 383 -13.30 11.37 7.63
N ILE A 384 -14.33 11.11 6.80
CA ILE A 384 -15.40 12.07 6.48
C ILE A 384 -16.01 12.81 7.69
N LEU A 385 -16.35 12.11 8.78
CA LEU A 385 -16.85 12.74 10.01
C LEU A 385 -15.86 13.73 10.65
N VAL A 386 -14.57 13.37 10.65
CA VAL A 386 -13.50 14.23 11.17
C VAL A 386 -13.32 15.44 10.24
N HIS A 387 -13.42 15.21 8.93
CA HIS A 387 -13.38 16.26 7.91
C HIS A 387 -14.54 17.25 8.05
N ASP A 388 -15.77 16.79 8.28
CA ASP A 388 -16.94 17.64 8.49
C ASP A 388 -16.76 18.57 9.71
N ILE A 389 -16.11 18.06 10.76
CA ILE A 389 -15.80 18.84 11.96
C ILE A 389 -14.63 19.81 11.72
N ALA A 390 -13.60 19.39 10.99
CA ALA A 390 -12.55 20.29 10.52
C ALA A 390 -13.15 21.46 9.72
N ARG A 391 -14.14 21.18 8.86
CA ARG A 391 -14.87 22.20 8.09
C ARG A 391 -15.68 23.14 8.97
N MET A 392 -16.36 22.60 9.98
CA MET A 392 -17.11 23.41 10.95
C MET A 392 -16.19 24.38 11.68
N PHE A 393 -15.03 23.92 12.16
CA PHE A 393 -14.04 24.77 12.86
C PHE A 393 -13.30 25.74 11.93
N ALA A 394 -13.09 25.34 10.67
CA ALA A 394 -12.51 26.20 9.64
C ALA A 394 -13.40 27.42 9.33
N GLY A 395 -14.73 27.23 9.35
CA GLY A 395 -15.71 28.30 9.13
C GLY A 395 -15.51 29.03 7.78
N SER A 396 -15.80 30.34 7.74
CA SER A 396 -15.69 31.16 6.52
C SER A 396 -14.25 31.46 6.06
N ALA A 397 -13.24 31.13 6.90
CA ALA A 397 -11.84 31.39 6.56
C ALA A 397 -11.31 30.43 5.48
N TYR A 398 -12.00 29.31 5.28
CA TYR A 398 -11.65 28.27 4.32
C TYR A 398 -12.78 28.09 3.31
N ALA A 399 -12.45 27.95 2.03
CA ALA A 399 -13.44 27.76 0.98
C ALA A 399 -13.04 26.64 0.01
N ARG A 400 -14.03 25.92 -0.51
CA ARG A 400 -13.84 24.93 -1.58
C ARG A 400 -14.56 25.41 -2.83
N ILE A 401 -13.79 25.62 -3.89
CA ILE A 401 -14.24 26.21 -5.15
C ILE A 401 -14.52 25.07 -6.13
N SER A 402 -15.78 24.94 -6.57
CA SER A 402 -16.15 23.97 -7.60
C SER A 402 -15.81 24.51 -9.00
N HIS A 403 -16.51 25.56 -9.46
CA HIS A 403 -16.39 26.05 -10.84
C HIS A 403 -16.10 27.55 -10.97
N SER A 404 -16.35 28.35 -9.91
CA SER A 404 -16.20 29.80 -9.99
C SER A 404 -15.84 30.43 -8.65
N LEU A 405 -14.97 31.45 -8.68
CA LEU A 405 -14.64 32.29 -7.52
C LEU A 405 -15.78 33.22 -7.09
N GLN A 406 -16.93 33.20 -7.78
CA GLN A 406 -18.09 34.04 -7.45
C GLN A 406 -18.61 33.82 -6.01
N TYR A 407 -18.33 32.67 -5.40
CA TYR A 407 -18.84 32.29 -4.08
C TYR A 407 -17.83 32.50 -2.93
N ILE A 408 -16.69 33.15 -3.19
CA ILE A 408 -15.68 33.39 -2.14
C ILE A 408 -16.13 34.55 -1.24
N GLU A 409 -16.21 34.29 0.06
CA GLU A 409 -16.49 35.30 1.06
C GLU A 409 -15.27 36.21 1.28
N GLY A 410 -15.50 37.49 1.60
CA GLY A 410 -14.41 38.46 1.77
C GLY A 410 -13.45 38.19 2.95
N ARG A 411 -13.73 37.16 3.77
CA ARG A 411 -12.88 36.74 4.89
C ARG A 411 -12.04 35.50 4.57
N THR A 412 -12.26 34.86 3.43
CA THR A 412 -11.55 33.63 3.05
C THR A 412 -10.05 33.89 2.93
N ARG A 413 -9.28 33.03 3.58
CA ARG A 413 -7.80 33.04 3.61
C ARG A 413 -7.22 31.86 2.87
N HIS A 414 -7.90 30.73 2.87
CA HIS A 414 -7.42 29.52 2.22
C HIS A 414 -8.52 28.97 1.34
N ALA A 415 -8.17 28.61 0.11
CA ALA A 415 -9.12 28.02 -0.81
C ALA A 415 -8.53 26.80 -1.51
N SER A 416 -9.37 25.80 -1.76
CA SER A 416 -9.04 24.71 -2.68
C SER A 416 -9.95 24.76 -3.89
N TRP A 417 -9.46 24.23 -5.01
CA TRP A 417 -10.26 24.05 -6.23
C TRP A 417 -10.25 22.59 -6.68
N ASN A 418 -11.27 22.17 -7.42
CA ASN A 418 -11.39 20.79 -7.92
C ASN A 418 -11.77 20.67 -9.41
N SER A 419 -11.77 21.77 -10.17
CA SER A 419 -12.03 21.74 -11.62
C SER A 419 -11.30 22.85 -12.37
N THR A 420 -11.49 22.94 -13.69
CA THR A 420 -10.94 24.02 -14.52
C THR A 420 -11.47 25.37 -14.06
N LEU A 421 -10.58 26.28 -13.65
CA LEU A 421 -11.00 27.60 -13.20
C LEU A 421 -11.30 28.52 -14.36
N ASP A 422 -12.51 29.05 -14.33
CA ASP A 422 -12.90 30.18 -15.13
C ASP A 422 -12.88 31.46 -14.28
N LEU A 423 -11.92 32.34 -14.57
CA LEU A 423 -11.81 33.66 -13.96
C LEU A 423 -12.51 34.76 -14.77
N SER A 424 -13.01 34.44 -15.98
CA SER A 424 -13.62 35.43 -16.89
C SER A 424 -14.88 36.09 -16.32
N GLN A 425 -15.53 35.47 -15.33
CA GLN A 425 -16.72 36.00 -14.67
C GLN A 425 -16.47 36.57 -13.26
N ALA A 426 -15.21 36.72 -12.82
CA ALA A 426 -14.87 37.01 -11.42
C ALA A 426 -14.58 38.49 -11.09
N HIS A 427 -14.84 39.41 -12.03
CA HIS A 427 -14.40 40.82 -11.99
C HIS A 427 -14.80 41.64 -10.74
N LEU A 428 -15.88 41.30 -10.04
CA LEU A 428 -16.33 42.04 -8.83
C LEU A 428 -15.91 41.38 -7.49
N ASN A 429 -15.67 40.06 -7.46
CA ASN A 429 -15.36 39.32 -6.24
C ASN A 429 -13.85 39.08 -6.02
N ILE A 430 -13.04 39.20 -7.07
CA ILE A 430 -11.58 39.26 -6.97
C ILE A 430 -11.12 40.36 -5.99
N LEU A 431 -11.81 41.51 -5.98
CA LEU A 431 -11.52 42.60 -5.04
C LEU A 431 -11.89 42.28 -3.59
N ARG A 432 -12.81 41.34 -3.35
CA ARG A 432 -13.22 40.88 -2.01
C ARG A 432 -12.30 39.80 -1.45
N ALA A 433 -11.72 38.98 -2.32
CA ALA A 433 -10.78 37.91 -1.97
C ALA A 433 -9.30 38.35 -1.93
N TYR A 434 -9.02 39.67 -1.82
CA TYR A 434 -7.68 40.18 -1.52
C TYR A 434 -6.95 39.57 -0.30
N PRO A 435 -7.62 39.04 0.75
CA PRO A 435 -6.93 38.49 1.91
C PRO A 435 -6.42 37.05 1.71
N LEU A 436 -6.65 36.46 0.55
CA LEU A 436 -6.31 35.07 0.22
C LEU A 436 -4.81 34.83 0.30
N ARG A 437 -4.43 33.75 0.99
CA ARG A 437 -3.06 33.30 1.23
C ARG A 437 -2.76 31.96 0.56
N THR A 438 -3.76 31.09 0.46
CA THR A 438 -3.57 29.75 -0.11
C THR A 438 -4.55 29.51 -1.24
N ILE A 439 -4.05 28.98 -2.35
CA ILE A 439 -4.84 28.32 -3.37
C ILE A 439 -4.20 26.94 -3.61
N ILE A 440 -4.93 25.86 -3.29
CA ILE A 440 -4.50 24.49 -3.60
C ILE A 440 -5.39 23.79 -4.60
N LYS A 441 -4.80 22.91 -5.41
CA LYS A 441 -5.53 22.04 -6.31
C LYS A 441 -5.81 20.72 -5.59
N THR A 442 -7.06 20.25 -5.71
CA THR A 442 -7.51 18.97 -5.13
C THR A 442 -8.12 18.05 -6.18
N SER A 443 -7.88 18.34 -7.47
CA SER A 443 -8.31 17.51 -8.59
C SER A 443 -7.15 16.66 -9.07
N GLN A 444 -7.34 15.34 -9.12
CA GLN A 444 -6.43 14.41 -9.81
C GLN A 444 -6.54 14.49 -11.34
N ARG A 445 -7.54 15.23 -11.86
CA ARG A 445 -7.71 15.41 -13.30
C ARG A 445 -6.87 16.57 -13.80
N LYS A 446 -6.34 16.38 -15.00
CA LYS A 446 -5.73 17.42 -15.83
C LYS A 446 -6.71 18.55 -16.04
N THR A 447 -6.34 19.73 -15.57
CA THR A 447 -7.09 20.96 -15.79
C THR A 447 -6.35 21.79 -16.82
N LEU A 448 -7.05 22.40 -17.78
CA LEU A 448 -6.42 23.31 -18.74
C LEU A 448 -6.52 24.74 -18.20
N MET A 449 -5.39 25.29 -17.75
CA MET A 449 -5.30 26.70 -17.38
C MET A 449 -4.70 27.51 -18.54
N GLY A 450 -5.54 28.33 -19.19
CA GLY A 450 -5.06 29.26 -20.20
C GLY A 450 -4.12 30.31 -19.60
N GLY A 451 -3.11 30.74 -20.35
CA GLY A 451 -2.13 31.73 -19.89
C GLY A 451 -2.74 33.07 -19.44
N LYS A 452 -3.90 33.46 -19.99
CA LYS A 452 -4.66 34.64 -19.54
C LYS A 452 -5.19 34.47 -18.12
N THR A 453 -5.83 33.32 -17.84
CA THR A 453 -6.33 32.96 -16.51
C THR A 453 -5.22 32.96 -15.48
N LEU A 454 -4.07 32.36 -15.79
CA LEU A 454 -2.91 32.35 -14.91
C LEU A 454 -2.39 33.76 -14.61
N HIS A 455 -2.32 34.62 -15.62
CA HIS A 455 -1.93 36.02 -15.44
C HIS A 455 -2.92 36.79 -14.56
N GLU A 456 -4.23 36.59 -14.76
CA GLU A 456 -5.29 37.20 -13.95
C GLU A 456 -5.19 36.76 -12.48
N LEU A 457 -4.99 35.47 -12.21
CA LEU A 457 -4.79 34.93 -10.87
C LEU A 457 -3.62 35.63 -10.15
N ILE A 458 -2.46 35.67 -10.80
CA ILE A 458 -1.25 36.29 -10.24
C ILE A 458 -1.46 37.78 -9.96
N SER A 459 -2.11 38.50 -10.88
CA SER A 459 -2.37 39.94 -10.72
C SER A 459 -3.34 40.25 -9.58
N SER A 460 -4.24 39.30 -9.29
CA SER A 460 -5.36 39.44 -8.35
C SER A 460 -4.97 39.18 -6.90
N PHE A 461 -4.15 38.15 -6.65
CA PHE A 461 -3.91 37.62 -5.31
C PHE A 461 -2.46 37.84 -4.84
N LYS A 462 -2.10 39.09 -4.56
CA LYS A 462 -0.71 39.49 -4.24
C LYS A 462 -0.20 39.03 -2.86
N PHE A 463 -1.07 38.52 -2.00
CA PHE A 463 -0.75 38.07 -0.64
C PHE A 463 -0.66 36.54 -0.51
N LEU A 464 -0.62 35.82 -1.64
CA LEU A 464 -0.46 34.37 -1.63
C LEU A 464 0.86 33.96 -0.98
N HIS A 465 0.76 33.01 -0.05
CA HIS A 465 1.84 32.25 0.55
C HIS A 465 2.00 30.88 -0.11
N ALA A 466 0.91 30.24 -0.51
CA ALA A 466 0.92 28.94 -1.16
C ALA A 466 0.06 28.93 -2.43
N LEU A 467 0.66 28.49 -3.53
CA LEU A 467 0.03 28.36 -4.83
C LEU A 467 0.39 27.00 -5.43
N ASP A 468 -0.61 26.14 -5.57
CA ASP A 468 -0.47 24.84 -6.21
C ASP A 468 -1.20 24.83 -7.56
N LEU A 469 -0.42 24.54 -8.60
CA LEU A 469 -0.79 24.49 -10.00
C LEU A 469 -0.36 23.16 -10.65
N HIS A 470 -0.25 22.06 -9.87
CA HIS A 470 0.11 20.77 -10.44
C HIS A 470 -0.86 20.35 -11.56
N ASP A 471 -0.38 19.66 -12.59
CA ASP A 471 -1.15 19.16 -13.74
C ASP A 471 -2.21 20.16 -14.27
N SER A 472 -1.78 21.41 -14.47
CA SER A 472 -2.64 22.53 -14.88
C SER A 472 -2.50 22.88 -16.37
N GLY A 473 -1.85 22.03 -17.16
CA GLY A 473 -1.65 22.24 -18.59
C GLY A 473 -0.86 23.50 -18.91
N ILE A 474 0.00 23.95 -18.00
CA ILE A 474 0.78 25.18 -18.16
C ILE A 474 1.92 24.90 -19.13
N GLU A 475 1.94 25.60 -20.27
CA GLU A 475 3.07 25.53 -21.21
C GLU A 475 4.18 26.55 -20.85
N LYS A 476 3.80 27.72 -20.33
CA LYS A 476 4.73 28.80 -20.00
C LYS A 476 4.27 29.52 -18.74
N LEU A 477 5.14 29.53 -17.72
CA LEU A 477 4.95 30.35 -16.53
C LEU A 477 5.24 31.82 -16.85
N PRO A 478 4.32 32.77 -16.59
CA PRO A 478 4.53 34.18 -16.90
C PRO A 478 5.55 34.83 -15.96
N SER A 479 6.29 35.81 -16.47
CA SER A 479 7.30 36.50 -15.66
C SER A 479 6.72 37.28 -14.48
N SER A 480 5.43 37.63 -14.53
CA SER A 480 4.68 38.30 -13.45
C SER A 480 4.56 37.46 -12.17
N ILE A 481 4.89 36.16 -12.19
CA ILE A 481 4.92 35.34 -10.96
C ILE A 481 5.75 35.99 -9.84
N CYS A 482 6.80 36.74 -10.19
CA CYS A 482 7.63 37.51 -9.26
C CYS A 482 6.89 38.63 -8.50
N GLU A 483 5.65 38.95 -8.87
CA GLU A 483 4.79 39.89 -8.13
C GLU A 483 4.24 39.30 -6.83
N LEU A 484 4.19 37.96 -6.71
CA LEU A 484 3.75 37.26 -5.51
C LEU A 484 4.85 37.24 -4.44
N LYS A 485 5.18 38.41 -3.89
CA LYS A 485 6.33 38.62 -2.98
C LYS A 485 6.24 37.88 -1.64
N HIS A 486 5.08 37.33 -1.31
CA HIS A 486 4.86 36.56 -0.08
C HIS A 486 4.85 35.05 -0.32
N LEU A 487 5.02 34.61 -1.57
CA LEU A 487 4.93 33.21 -1.94
C LEU A 487 6.07 32.41 -1.32
N ARG A 488 5.70 31.33 -0.64
CA ARG A 488 6.55 30.38 0.08
C ARG A 488 6.44 28.98 -0.50
N PHE A 489 5.31 28.62 -1.09
CA PHE A 489 5.07 27.33 -1.71
C PHE A 489 4.57 27.52 -3.15
N LEU A 490 5.27 26.90 -4.10
CA LEU A 490 4.88 26.87 -5.51
C LEU A 490 5.00 25.44 -6.04
N ASP A 491 3.86 24.86 -6.43
CA ASP A 491 3.81 23.57 -7.09
C ASP A 491 3.45 23.73 -8.57
N LEU A 492 4.34 23.24 -9.44
CA LEU A 492 4.20 23.21 -10.89
C LEU A 492 4.38 21.79 -11.44
N SER A 493 4.34 20.77 -10.59
CA SER A 493 4.52 19.37 -10.98
C SER A 493 3.53 18.93 -12.07
N GLU A 494 3.92 17.94 -12.86
CA GLU A 494 3.12 17.33 -13.95
C GLU A 494 2.71 18.31 -15.07
N ASN A 495 3.26 19.51 -15.10
CA ASN A 495 3.09 20.41 -16.24
C ASN A 495 4.14 20.11 -17.32
N GLU A 496 3.91 19.02 -18.06
CA GLU A 496 4.79 18.53 -19.12
C GLU A 496 5.14 19.59 -20.17
N GLY A 497 4.29 20.59 -20.40
CA GLY A 497 4.52 21.65 -21.37
C GLY A 497 5.60 22.68 -20.97
N ILE A 498 6.03 22.71 -19.70
CA ILE A 498 7.01 23.68 -19.21
C ILE A 498 8.40 23.31 -19.72
N VAL A 499 8.91 24.09 -20.68
CA VAL A 499 10.27 23.92 -21.22
C VAL A 499 11.33 24.61 -20.36
N SER A 500 10.99 25.74 -19.75
CA SER A 500 11.89 26.51 -18.87
C SER A 500 11.10 27.43 -17.96
N LEU A 501 11.57 27.61 -16.73
CA LEU A 501 11.06 28.63 -15.82
C LEU A 501 11.63 30.02 -16.18
N PRO A 502 10.84 31.11 -16.04
CA PRO A 502 11.37 32.45 -16.24
C PRO A 502 12.37 32.82 -15.14
N ASP A 503 13.47 33.49 -15.50
CA ASP A 503 14.49 33.94 -14.53
C ASP A 503 13.91 34.85 -13.42
N SER A 504 12.74 35.45 -13.64
CA SER A 504 12.05 36.24 -12.61
C SER A 504 11.56 35.41 -11.42
N VAL A 505 11.43 34.08 -11.52
CA VAL A 505 11.12 33.19 -10.37
C VAL A 505 12.16 33.37 -9.26
N THR A 506 13.43 33.63 -9.60
CA THR A 506 14.50 33.84 -8.61
C THR A 506 14.35 35.14 -7.81
N ARG A 507 13.32 35.95 -8.07
CA ARG A 507 12.98 37.15 -7.27
C ARG A 507 11.99 36.83 -6.15
N LEU A 508 11.49 35.60 -6.08
CA LEU A 508 10.66 35.11 -4.99
C LEU A 508 11.55 34.73 -3.80
N GLU A 509 12.16 35.72 -3.15
CA GLU A 509 13.14 35.51 -2.08
C GLU A 509 12.54 34.81 -0.85
N THR A 510 11.21 34.85 -0.68
CA THR A 510 10.47 34.16 0.38
C THR A 510 10.16 32.69 0.06
N LEU A 511 10.44 32.22 -1.16
CA LEU A 511 10.09 30.88 -1.58
C LEU A 511 10.85 29.83 -0.77
N GLN A 512 10.11 28.88 -0.19
CA GLN A 512 10.59 27.78 0.63
C GLN A 512 10.46 26.44 -0.10
N VAL A 513 9.41 26.24 -0.90
CA VAL A 513 9.13 24.99 -1.61
C VAL A 513 8.87 25.29 -3.08
N LEU A 514 9.61 24.62 -3.95
CA LEU A 514 9.42 24.62 -5.40
C LEU A 514 9.34 23.19 -5.91
N LYS A 515 8.16 22.79 -6.41
CA LYS A 515 7.94 21.47 -6.98
C LYS A 515 7.79 21.53 -8.50
N LEU A 516 8.53 20.66 -9.17
CA LEU A 516 8.63 20.53 -10.63
C LEU A 516 8.64 19.05 -11.07
N ASN A 517 8.34 18.11 -10.17
CA ASN A 517 8.29 16.68 -10.48
C ASN A 517 7.47 16.41 -11.75
N MET A 518 7.89 15.45 -12.57
CA MET A 518 7.21 15.04 -13.81
C MET A 518 7.07 16.17 -14.85
N CYS A 519 7.87 17.24 -14.77
CA CYS A 519 7.99 18.23 -15.85
C CYS A 519 8.93 17.69 -16.95
N CYS A 520 8.46 16.68 -17.71
CA CYS A 520 9.30 15.90 -18.62
C CYS A 520 10.07 16.71 -19.68
N ASN A 521 9.53 17.86 -20.14
CA ASN A 521 10.18 18.72 -21.14
C ASN A 521 11.00 19.87 -20.53
N LEU A 522 11.17 19.93 -19.20
CA LEU A 522 11.95 20.98 -18.55
C LEU A 522 13.44 20.82 -18.86
N ILE A 523 14.02 21.70 -19.68
CA ILE A 523 15.41 21.55 -20.14
C ILE A 523 16.42 22.13 -19.15
N LYS A 524 16.03 23.19 -18.42
CA LYS A 524 16.93 23.93 -17.54
C LYS A 524 16.20 24.66 -16.41
N LEU A 525 16.88 24.76 -15.27
CA LEU A 525 16.49 25.62 -14.15
C LEU A 525 16.97 27.07 -14.33
N PRO A 526 16.39 28.05 -13.61
CA PRO A 526 16.82 29.46 -13.66
C PRO A 526 18.29 29.67 -13.32
N ARG A 527 18.97 30.57 -14.04
CA ARG A 527 20.42 30.79 -13.91
C ARG A 527 20.86 31.35 -12.55
N HIS A 528 19.95 32.01 -11.84
CA HIS A 528 20.23 32.67 -10.56
C HIS A 528 19.50 32.02 -9.40
N ILE A 529 19.36 30.68 -9.43
CA ILE A 529 18.63 29.93 -8.40
C ILE A 529 19.15 30.22 -6.98
N ARG A 530 20.45 30.51 -6.84
CA ARG A 530 21.09 30.96 -5.58
C ARG A 530 20.42 32.14 -4.87
N LYS A 531 19.61 32.93 -5.58
CA LYS A 531 18.85 34.05 -4.99
C LYS A 531 17.65 33.58 -4.17
N LEU A 532 17.20 32.33 -4.33
CA LEU A 532 16.16 31.73 -3.52
C LEU A 532 16.71 31.30 -2.16
N VAL A 533 17.25 32.26 -1.40
CA VAL A 533 18.03 32.00 -0.18
C VAL A 533 17.22 31.29 0.91
N ASN A 534 15.89 31.37 0.89
CA ASN A 534 15.01 30.68 1.85
C ASN A 534 14.50 29.32 1.35
N LEU A 535 14.96 28.85 0.18
CA LEU A 535 14.51 27.58 -0.39
C LEU A 535 14.94 26.42 0.48
N ARG A 536 13.97 25.58 0.84
CA ARG A 536 14.12 24.39 1.69
C ARG A 536 13.87 23.11 0.90
N GLN A 537 12.99 23.14 -0.08
CA GLN A 537 12.65 21.98 -0.89
C GLN A 537 12.65 22.34 -2.37
N LEU A 538 13.45 21.60 -3.15
CA LEU A 538 13.45 21.61 -4.60
C LEU A 538 13.20 20.18 -5.08
N GLU A 539 12.03 19.95 -5.64
CA GLU A 539 11.64 18.63 -6.15
C GLU A 539 11.58 18.69 -7.68
N ILE A 540 12.41 17.87 -8.34
CA ILE A 540 12.63 17.82 -9.79
C ILE A 540 12.67 16.37 -10.30
N SER A 541 12.04 15.44 -9.59
CA SER A 541 11.98 14.02 -9.94
C SER A 541 11.37 13.82 -11.33
N ASN A 542 11.93 12.90 -12.11
CA ASN A 542 11.43 12.54 -13.44
C ASN A 542 11.34 13.72 -14.42
N CYS A 543 12.22 14.71 -14.30
CA CYS A 543 12.41 15.76 -15.30
C CYS A 543 13.37 15.30 -16.40
N ASN A 544 12.92 14.41 -17.28
CA ASN A 544 13.80 13.67 -18.21
C ASN A 544 14.60 14.53 -19.19
N ALA A 545 14.12 15.72 -19.56
CA ALA A 545 14.85 16.65 -20.44
C ALA A 545 15.86 17.54 -19.68
N LEU A 546 15.86 17.53 -18.35
CA LEU A 546 16.72 18.37 -17.53
C LEU A 546 18.15 17.83 -17.63
N SER A 547 19.05 18.66 -18.16
CA SER A 547 20.37 18.19 -18.59
C SER A 547 21.52 18.59 -17.67
N TYR A 548 21.33 19.57 -16.78
CA TYR A 548 22.36 20.04 -15.86
C TYR A 548 21.79 20.87 -14.71
N MET A 549 22.56 20.96 -13.61
CA MET A 549 22.29 21.86 -12.49
C MET A 549 22.96 23.25 -12.68
N PRO A 550 22.29 24.36 -12.31
CA PRO A 550 22.87 25.70 -12.37
C PRO A 550 23.94 25.93 -11.29
N GLN A 551 24.84 26.89 -11.50
CA GLN A 551 25.83 27.30 -10.47
C GLN A 551 25.20 27.98 -9.25
N GLY A 552 25.83 27.80 -8.09
CA GLY A 552 25.43 28.41 -6.83
C GLY A 552 24.34 27.63 -6.07
N MET A 553 24.11 26.37 -6.42
CA MET A 553 23.26 25.46 -5.64
C MET A 553 23.79 25.30 -4.20
N GLY A 554 25.11 25.26 -4.02
CA GLY A 554 25.75 25.20 -2.70
C GLY A 554 25.59 26.46 -1.85
N GLU A 555 25.05 27.56 -2.40
CA GLU A 555 24.71 28.77 -1.64
C GLU A 555 23.34 28.67 -0.94
N LEU A 556 22.52 27.66 -1.27
CA LEU A 556 21.19 27.42 -0.69
C LEU A 556 21.30 26.73 0.67
N SER A 557 21.81 27.44 1.68
CA SER A 557 22.13 26.86 3.01
C SER A 557 20.94 26.29 3.78
N PHE A 558 19.71 26.71 3.44
CA PHE A 558 18.48 26.19 4.04
C PHE A 558 17.89 25.00 3.26
N LEU A 559 18.51 24.56 2.17
CA LEU A 559 17.99 23.41 1.41
C LEU A 559 18.08 22.14 2.25
N ARG A 560 16.97 21.39 2.25
CA ARG A 560 16.75 20.17 3.03
C ARG A 560 16.31 19.02 2.13
N THR A 561 15.55 19.30 1.08
CA THR A 561 15.15 18.29 0.10
C THR A 561 15.62 18.73 -1.27
N LEU A 562 16.36 17.83 -1.93
CA LEU A 562 16.74 17.92 -3.34
C LEU A 562 16.59 16.51 -3.91
N THR A 563 15.63 16.32 -4.81
CA THR A 563 15.34 14.97 -5.32
C THR A 563 16.38 14.50 -6.32
N ASP A 564 16.87 15.39 -7.18
CA ASP A 564 17.80 15.03 -8.27
C ASP A 564 18.95 16.03 -8.39
N PHE A 565 20.11 15.54 -8.78
CA PHE A 565 21.29 16.33 -9.12
C PHE A 565 21.90 15.79 -10.41
N ILE A 566 21.68 16.50 -11.51
CA ILE A 566 22.06 16.06 -12.86
C ILE A 566 23.35 16.75 -13.31
N LEU A 567 24.31 15.95 -13.78
CA LEU A 567 25.53 16.41 -14.43
C LEU A 567 25.43 16.23 -15.96
N PRO A 568 25.93 17.20 -16.74
CA PRO A 568 25.88 17.14 -18.20
C PRO A 568 26.74 16.01 -18.77
N GLY A 569 26.33 15.48 -19.92
CA GLY A 569 27.00 14.37 -20.60
C GLY A 569 27.96 14.73 -21.74
N ASP A 570 28.06 16.00 -22.12
CA ASP A 570 28.87 16.48 -23.25
C ASP A 570 29.63 17.78 -22.87
N ASP A 571 30.68 18.12 -23.62
CA ASP A 571 31.44 19.35 -23.48
C ASP A 571 30.75 20.56 -24.16
N SER A 572 29.65 20.32 -24.89
CA SER A 572 28.88 21.35 -25.61
C SER A 572 28.02 22.24 -24.70
N PHE A 573 27.96 21.95 -23.40
CA PHE A 573 27.18 22.72 -22.43
C PHE A 573 27.84 24.06 -22.09
N PRO A 574 27.04 25.10 -21.77
CA PRO A 574 27.58 26.41 -21.42
C PRO A 574 28.52 26.32 -20.20
N ASN A 575 29.58 27.13 -20.15
CA ASN A 575 30.56 27.24 -19.05
C ASN A 575 29.99 27.64 -17.66
N TYR A 576 28.67 27.55 -17.45
CA TYR A 576 27.92 28.02 -16.29
C TYR A 576 27.09 26.93 -15.61
N TYR A 577 27.42 25.64 -15.77
CA TYR A 577 26.82 24.56 -14.98
C TYR A 577 27.56 24.38 -13.63
N GLY A 578 26.85 23.88 -12.63
CA GLY A 578 27.39 23.54 -11.33
C GLY A 578 27.94 22.12 -11.33
N GLY A 579 29.20 21.95 -10.93
CA GLY A 579 29.81 20.64 -10.73
C GLY A 579 29.35 19.96 -9.43
N LEU A 580 29.88 18.78 -9.15
CA LEU A 580 29.57 18.02 -7.92
C LEU A 580 29.92 18.80 -6.66
N GLY A 581 30.92 19.68 -6.73
CA GLY A 581 31.31 20.56 -5.62
C GLY A 581 30.19 21.47 -5.10
N GLU A 582 29.11 21.68 -5.85
CA GLU A 582 27.93 22.41 -5.38
C GLU A 582 27.21 21.69 -4.21
N LEU A 583 27.33 20.37 -4.11
CA LEU A 583 26.74 19.58 -3.01
C LEU A 583 27.50 19.75 -1.69
N ASN A 584 28.73 20.30 -1.70
CA ASN A 584 29.62 20.34 -0.54
C ASN A 584 28.97 20.99 0.70
N ARG A 585 28.27 22.10 0.49
CA ARG A 585 27.70 22.92 1.58
C ARG A 585 26.30 22.46 2.00
N LEU A 586 25.72 21.49 1.31
CA LEU A 586 24.35 21.03 1.50
C LEU A 586 24.30 19.82 2.46
N ASN A 587 24.94 19.96 3.63
CA ASN A 587 25.09 18.86 4.61
C ASN A 587 23.80 18.48 5.35
N HIS A 588 22.78 19.35 5.30
CA HIS A 588 21.48 19.13 5.94
C HIS A 588 20.44 18.53 4.99
N LEU A 589 20.87 18.03 3.81
CA LEU A 589 19.97 17.30 2.91
C LEU A 589 19.46 16.03 3.60
N ARG A 590 18.17 15.76 3.42
CA ARG A 590 17.45 14.62 3.97
C ARG A 590 16.52 13.99 2.95
N GLY A 591 16.02 12.80 3.29
CA GLY A 591 15.15 12.03 2.40
C GLY A 591 15.94 11.29 1.34
N SER A 592 15.49 11.37 0.08
CA SER A 592 16.13 10.72 -1.06
C SER A 592 16.82 11.74 -1.96
N LEU A 593 18.03 11.40 -2.42
CA LEU A 593 18.78 12.15 -3.43
C LEU A 593 19.19 11.21 -4.56
N ARG A 594 18.86 11.57 -5.79
CA ARG A 594 19.36 10.94 -7.01
C ARG A 594 20.47 11.78 -7.61
N ILE A 595 21.63 11.19 -7.86
CA ILE A 595 22.74 11.84 -8.58
C ILE A 595 22.90 11.12 -9.91
N GLU A 596 22.75 11.87 -11.01
CA GLU A 596 22.82 11.34 -12.36
C GLU A 596 24.01 11.93 -13.12
N VAL A 597 24.88 11.06 -13.60
CA VAL A 597 26.12 11.38 -14.29
C VAL A 597 25.97 10.95 -15.74
N ASN A 598 25.65 11.88 -16.64
CA ASN A 598 25.37 11.55 -18.05
C ASN A 598 26.60 11.49 -18.96
N GLY A 599 27.81 11.78 -18.45
CA GLY A 599 29.05 11.71 -19.24
C GLY A 599 30.32 11.90 -18.42
N GLU A 600 31.43 12.22 -19.07
CA GLU A 600 32.74 12.28 -18.41
C GLU A 600 32.90 13.53 -17.53
N ILE A 601 33.26 13.31 -16.26
CA ILE A 601 33.59 14.38 -15.32
C ILE A 601 35.06 14.76 -15.48
N LYS A 602 35.33 16.03 -15.78
CA LYS A 602 36.69 16.59 -15.74
C LYS A 602 37.21 16.59 -14.31
N ASP A 603 38.42 16.06 -14.12
CA ASP A 603 39.05 15.91 -12.80
C ASP A 603 38.12 15.20 -11.77
N VAL A 604 37.80 13.93 -12.05
CA VAL A 604 36.87 13.08 -11.26
C VAL A 604 37.13 13.18 -9.76
N ALA A 605 38.37 12.98 -9.31
CA ALA A 605 38.71 12.87 -7.90
C ALA A 605 38.43 14.13 -7.05
N PRO A 606 38.86 15.36 -7.45
CA PRO A 606 38.52 16.56 -6.70
C PRO A 606 37.02 16.90 -6.75
N GLU A 607 36.34 16.72 -7.89
CA GLU A 607 34.90 16.98 -8.02
C GLU A 607 34.06 16.03 -7.15
N SER A 608 34.36 14.73 -7.17
CA SER A 608 33.65 13.73 -6.39
C SER A 608 33.87 13.88 -4.89
N ASN A 609 35.11 14.18 -4.46
CA ASN A 609 35.41 14.42 -3.05
C ASN A 609 34.76 15.73 -2.57
N ALA A 610 34.67 16.75 -3.43
CA ALA A 610 33.99 17.98 -3.10
C ALA A 610 32.48 17.80 -2.85
N ALA A 611 31.83 16.76 -3.40
CA ALA A 611 30.42 16.49 -3.12
C ALA A 611 30.12 16.21 -1.63
N ASN A 612 31.10 15.69 -0.89
CA ASN A 612 31.05 15.48 0.56
C ASN A 612 29.78 14.73 1.02
N LEU A 613 29.46 13.58 0.41
CA LEU A 613 28.26 12.80 0.77
C LEU A 613 28.33 12.17 2.17
N LYS A 614 29.55 11.89 2.66
CA LYS A 614 29.81 11.34 3.99
C LYS A 614 29.29 12.20 5.15
N GLU A 615 29.18 13.52 4.98
CA GLU A 615 28.69 14.43 6.02
C GLU A 615 27.17 14.66 5.96
N LYS A 616 26.47 14.11 4.96
CA LYS A 616 25.02 14.24 4.79
C LYS A 616 24.28 13.20 5.64
N ASN A 617 24.40 13.34 6.96
CA ASN A 617 23.92 12.35 7.94
C ASN A 617 22.40 12.19 8.02
N SER A 618 21.64 13.13 7.46
CA SER A 618 20.17 13.10 7.43
C SER A 618 19.60 12.45 6.15
N LEU A 619 20.46 12.08 5.20
CA LEU A 619 20.05 11.41 3.97
C LEU A 619 19.68 9.95 4.26
N VAL A 620 18.53 9.52 3.78
CA VAL A 620 17.97 8.17 4.03
C VAL A 620 18.16 7.27 2.81
N SER A 621 18.02 7.83 1.61
CA SER A 621 18.09 7.11 0.34
C SER A 621 19.03 7.84 -0.63
N LEU A 622 19.88 7.09 -1.32
CA LEU A 622 20.78 7.60 -2.36
C LEU A 622 20.64 6.73 -3.61
N VAL A 623 20.37 7.38 -4.75
CA VAL A 623 20.37 6.75 -6.06
C VAL A 623 21.54 7.32 -6.86
N LEU A 624 22.44 6.48 -7.35
CA LEU A 624 23.56 6.86 -8.18
C LEU A 624 23.37 6.28 -9.58
N VAL A 625 23.27 7.13 -10.58
CA VAL A 625 23.11 6.74 -11.99
C VAL A 625 24.34 7.19 -12.76
N PHE A 626 24.98 6.23 -13.42
CA PHE A 626 26.25 6.41 -14.12
C PHE A 626 26.09 6.27 -15.65
N ALA A 627 27.12 6.73 -16.37
CA ALA A 627 27.15 6.73 -17.83
C ALA A 627 27.69 5.42 -18.44
N GLY A 628 28.01 4.41 -17.63
CA GLY A 628 28.58 3.14 -18.08
C GLY A 628 30.03 3.26 -18.54
N LYS A 629 30.86 4.04 -17.84
CA LYS A 629 32.29 4.28 -18.17
C LYS A 629 33.22 3.65 -17.13
N GLU A 630 34.44 3.30 -17.55
CA GLU A 630 35.45 2.78 -16.61
C GLU A 630 35.84 3.80 -15.52
N SER A 631 35.75 5.10 -15.83
CA SER A 631 36.01 6.20 -14.89
C SER A 631 35.00 6.27 -13.73
N ASP A 632 33.85 5.60 -13.86
CA ASP A 632 32.84 5.49 -12.81
C ASP A 632 33.41 4.82 -11.55
N GLU A 633 34.42 3.94 -11.69
CA GLU A 633 35.04 3.25 -10.55
C GLU A 633 35.70 4.24 -9.57
N ILE A 634 36.40 5.25 -10.09
CA ILE A 634 37.00 6.31 -9.27
C ILE A 634 35.89 7.18 -8.66
N LEU A 635 34.84 7.48 -9.43
CA LEU A 635 33.73 8.32 -9.00
C LEU A 635 32.98 7.67 -7.84
N LEU A 636 32.55 6.41 -7.98
CA LEU A 636 31.86 5.65 -6.95
C LEU A 636 32.73 5.46 -5.70
N GLN A 637 34.04 5.23 -5.88
CA GLN A 637 34.97 5.11 -4.74
C GLN A 637 35.04 6.38 -3.88
N GLN A 638 34.85 7.56 -4.47
CA GLN A 638 34.92 8.85 -3.78
C GLN A 638 33.55 9.39 -3.34
N LEU A 639 32.45 8.97 -3.99
CA LEU A 639 31.08 9.29 -3.60
C LEU A 639 30.59 8.44 -2.41
N GLN A 640 31.43 8.25 -1.40
CA GLN A 640 31.08 7.50 -0.20
C GLN A 640 29.95 8.23 0.57
N PRO A 641 28.78 7.60 0.76
CA PRO A 641 27.68 8.16 1.55
C PRO A 641 27.96 8.08 3.05
N SER A 642 27.11 8.74 3.85
CA SER A 642 27.10 8.55 5.30
C SER A 642 26.71 7.11 5.66
N PHE A 643 27.25 6.59 6.76
CA PHE A 643 26.95 5.24 7.28
C PHE A 643 25.53 5.10 7.84
N ASN A 644 24.76 6.19 7.91
CA ASN A 644 23.36 6.23 8.34
C ASN A 644 22.35 5.95 7.20
N LEU A 645 22.83 5.78 5.97
CA LEU A 645 21.99 5.56 4.80
C LEU A 645 21.24 4.22 4.91
N ARG A 646 19.93 4.25 4.66
CA ARG A 646 19.05 3.06 4.71
C ARG A 646 18.81 2.41 3.35
N SER A 647 18.85 3.18 2.27
CA SER A 647 18.65 2.69 0.90
C SER A 647 19.75 3.18 -0.02
N LEU A 648 20.38 2.26 -0.75
CA LEU A 648 21.36 2.56 -1.79
C LEU A 648 20.96 1.90 -3.10
N GLU A 649 20.92 2.67 -4.17
CA GLU A 649 20.66 2.19 -5.52
C GLU A 649 21.77 2.66 -6.47
N ILE A 650 22.31 1.74 -7.26
CA ILE A 650 23.35 2.01 -8.26
C ILE A 650 22.84 1.52 -9.61
N ARG A 651 22.85 2.39 -10.62
CA ARG A 651 22.43 2.09 -12.00
C ARG A 651 23.49 2.47 -13.03
N GLY A 652 23.62 1.68 -14.10
CA GLY A 652 24.44 2.03 -15.26
C GLY A 652 25.94 2.09 -14.97
N TYR A 653 26.42 1.37 -13.96
CA TYR A 653 27.80 1.47 -13.47
C TYR A 653 28.79 0.71 -14.38
N GLY A 654 29.74 1.43 -14.97
CA GLY A 654 30.72 0.87 -15.91
C GLY A 654 32.05 0.40 -15.31
N GLY A 655 32.24 0.54 -14.00
CA GLY A 655 33.46 0.12 -13.31
C GLY A 655 33.57 -1.40 -13.17
N THR A 656 34.78 -1.90 -12.91
CA THR A 656 35.00 -3.36 -12.82
C THR A 656 34.80 -3.91 -11.42
N ARG A 657 34.95 -3.07 -10.40
CA ARG A 657 34.91 -3.42 -8.99
C ARG A 657 34.04 -2.45 -8.20
N PHE A 658 33.34 -2.94 -7.19
CA PHE A 658 32.66 -2.10 -6.20
C PHE A 658 33.64 -1.64 -5.10
N PRO A 659 33.44 -0.44 -4.53
CA PRO A 659 34.29 0.06 -3.45
C PRO A 659 34.08 -0.69 -2.14
N SER A 660 35.14 -0.78 -1.34
CA SER A 660 35.13 -1.54 -0.08
C SER A 660 34.15 -0.98 0.96
N TRP A 661 33.87 0.33 0.93
CA TRP A 661 32.96 0.97 1.89
C TRP A 661 31.52 0.46 1.80
N MET A 662 31.11 -0.10 0.66
CA MET A 662 29.76 -0.67 0.50
C MET A 662 29.52 -1.85 1.44
N SER A 663 30.57 -2.58 1.80
CA SER A 663 30.48 -3.70 2.75
C SER A 663 30.21 -3.20 4.17
N CYS A 664 30.66 -1.98 4.49
CA CYS A 664 30.63 -1.45 5.85
C CYS A 664 29.48 -0.45 6.05
N MET A 665 28.24 -0.85 5.74
CA MET A 665 27.04 -0.02 5.90
C MET A 665 26.02 -0.67 6.85
N PRO A 666 26.18 -0.52 8.18
CA PRO A 666 25.42 -1.30 9.16
C PRO A 666 23.92 -0.94 9.23
N THR A 667 23.52 0.24 8.75
CA THR A 667 22.13 0.71 8.76
C THR A 667 21.40 0.49 7.44
N LEU A 668 22.08 -0.07 6.43
CA LEU A 668 21.52 -0.29 5.10
C LEU A 668 20.46 -1.39 5.15
N VAL A 669 19.22 -1.02 4.84
CA VAL A 669 18.04 -1.89 4.79
C VAL A 669 17.79 -2.39 3.37
N GLN A 670 18.14 -1.56 2.37
CA GLN A 670 17.88 -1.83 0.96
C GLN A 670 19.10 -1.56 0.09
N LEU A 671 19.42 -2.51 -0.78
CA LEU A 671 20.47 -2.40 -1.79
C LEU A 671 19.93 -2.85 -3.15
N ARG A 672 20.05 -1.97 -4.15
CA ARG A 672 19.63 -2.22 -5.54
C ARG A 672 20.79 -1.98 -6.50
N LEU A 673 21.12 -2.97 -7.33
CA LEU A 673 22.18 -2.89 -8.33
C LEU A 673 21.58 -3.23 -9.71
N PHE A 674 21.55 -2.27 -10.63
CA PHE A 674 21.00 -2.44 -11.98
C PHE A 674 21.98 -2.01 -13.05
N ASP A 675 21.98 -2.68 -14.19
CA ASP A 675 22.79 -2.34 -15.37
C ASP A 675 24.26 -2.07 -15.00
N CYS A 676 24.87 -3.00 -14.25
CA CYS A 676 26.27 -2.92 -13.82
C CYS A 676 27.16 -3.73 -14.78
N ALA A 677 27.08 -3.44 -16.08
CA ALA A 677 27.61 -4.29 -17.14
C ALA A 677 29.13 -4.57 -17.05
N GLY A 678 29.92 -3.62 -16.52
CA GLY A 678 31.37 -3.76 -16.38
C GLY A 678 31.84 -4.60 -15.19
N CYS A 679 30.95 -4.91 -14.24
CA CYS A 679 31.30 -5.54 -12.97
C CYS A 679 31.70 -7.00 -13.14
N LYS A 680 32.86 -7.37 -12.59
CA LYS A 680 33.35 -8.75 -12.60
C LYS A 680 33.00 -9.55 -11.36
N SER A 681 32.60 -8.90 -10.27
CA SER A 681 32.23 -9.56 -9.02
C SER A 681 31.22 -8.71 -8.26
N LEU A 682 30.48 -9.34 -7.33
CA LEU A 682 29.61 -8.63 -6.40
C LEU A 682 30.42 -7.89 -5.32
N PRO A 683 29.84 -6.85 -4.67
CA PRO A 683 30.42 -6.29 -3.45
C PRO A 683 30.33 -7.32 -2.32
N SER A 684 31.21 -7.22 -1.31
CA SER A 684 31.09 -8.04 -0.11
C SER A 684 29.87 -7.60 0.70
N LEU A 685 28.86 -8.46 0.82
CA LEU A 685 27.60 -8.15 1.50
C LEU A 685 27.54 -8.63 2.96
N GLY A 686 28.52 -9.42 3.43
CA GLY A 686 28.38 -10.25 4.65
C GLY A 686 28.34 -9.46 5.95
N GLU A 687 28.76 -8.19 5.91
CA GLU A 687 28.74 -7.27 7.05
C GLU A 687 27.46 -6.42 7.10
N LEU A 688 26.55 -6.55 6.11
CA LEU A 688 25.29 -5.80 6.00
C LEU A 688 24.18 -6.44 6.83
N THR A 689 24.31 -6.40 8.14
CA THR A 689 23.41 -7.11 9.07
C THR A 689 21.96 -6.58 9.09
N SER A 690 21.72 -5.33 8.67
CA SER A 690 20.36 -4.75 8.62
C SER A 690 19.64 -4.93 7.28
N LEU A 691 20.29 -5.57 6.29
CA LEU A 691 19.76 -5.67 4.93
C LEU A 691 18.54 -6.58 4.89
N LYS A 692 17.42 -6.04 4.41
CA LYS A 692 16.14 -6.74 4.23
C LYS A 692 15.81 -6.95 2.76
N HIS A 693 16.15 -5.98 1.90
CA HIS A 693 15.80 -5.99 0.49
C HIS A 693 17.06 -5.92 -0.37
N LEU A 694 17.29 -6.94 -1.19
CA LEU A 694 18.40 -7.01 -2.13
C LEU A 694 17.86 -7.29 -3.54
N GLU A 695 18.14 -6.38 -4.47
CA GLU A 695 17.80 -6.56 -5.88
C GLU A 695 19.07 -6.41 -6.75
N ILE A 696 19.31 -7.39 -7.61
CA ILE A 696 20.48 -7.45 -8.49
C ILE A 696 19.99 -7.80 -9.90
N GLY A 697 20.11 -6.87 -10.84
CA GLY A 697 19.66 -7.03 -12.21
C GLY A 697 20.72 -6.63 -13.22
N GLU A 698 20.77 -7.32 -14.37
CA GLU A 698 21.58 -6.91 -15.53
C GLU A 698 23.10 -6.85 -15.22
N LEU A 699 23.67 -7.95 -14.71
CA LEU A 699 25.11 -8.14 -14.48
C LEU A 699 25.67 -9.24 -15.40
N PRO A 700 25.86 -8.96 -16.71
CA PRO A 700 26.21 -9.98 -17.71
C PRO A 700 27.60 -10.59 -17.58
N ILE A 701 28.58 -9.87 -16.99
CA ILE A 701 30.01 -10.28 -16.96
C ILE A 701 30.44 -10.79 -15.57
N ALA A 702 29.62 -10.60 -14.53
CA ALA A 702 30.01 -10.91 -13.16
C ALA A 702 30.28 -12.42 -12.97
N GLU A 703 31.50 -12.78 -12.59
CA GLU A 703 31.86 -14.13 -12.17
C GLU A 703 31.66 -14.23 -10.66
N TYR A 704 30.81 -15.17 -10.23
CA TYR A 704 30.47 -15.35 -8.82
C TYR A 704 31.41 -16.38 -8.20
N THR A 705 32.16 -15.96 -7.18
CA THR A 705 32.98 -16.89 -6.39
C THR A 705 32.13 -17.64 -5.37
N GLU A 706 32.57 -18.80 -4.90
CA GLU A 706 31.93 -19.50 -3.78
C GLU A 706 31.78 -18.59 -2.54
N SER A 707 32.76 -17.70 -2.31
CA SER A 707 32.68 -16.69 -1.26
C SER A 707 31.55 -15.70 -1.45
N ASP A 708 31.26 -15.24 -2.67
CA ASP A 708 30.16 -14.29 -2.93
C ASP A 708 28.80 -14.93 -2.66
N ILE A 709 28.64 -16.21 -3.05
CA ILE A 709 27.42 -16.99 -2.80
C ILE A 709 27.25 -17.27 -1.31
N HIS A 710 28.33 -17.64 -0.60
CA HIS A 710 28.30 -17.78 0.85
C HIS A 710 27.90 -16.48 1.56
N THR A 711 28.37 -15.36 1.04
CA THR A 711 28.07 -14.03 1.59
C THR A 711 26.58 -13.71 1.49
N LEU A 712 25.94 -14.00 0.36
CA LEU A 712 24.49 -13.90 0.19
C LEU A 712 23.74 -14.80 1.19
N SER A 713 24.21 -16.04 1.37
CA SER A 713 23.59 -17.00 2.31
C SER A 713 23.72 -16.62 3.79
N SER A 714 24.65 -15.71 4.11
CA SER A 714 25.00 -15.32 5.48
C SER A 714 24.25 -14.10 6.00
N LEU A 715 23.41 -13.47 5.18
CA LEU A 715 22.65 -12.26 5.51
C LEU A 715 21.50 -12.57 6.49
N PRO A 716 21.54 -12.08 7.75
CA PRO A 716 20.66 -12.54 8.82
C PRO A 716 19.19 -12.08 8.72
N ASN A 717 18.93 -10.97 8.04
CA ASN A 717 17.62 -10.29 8.05
C ASN A 717 16.99 -10.14 6.65
N LEU A 718 17.53 -10.84 5.65
CA LEU A 718 17.08 -10.70 4.27
C LEU A 718 15.67 -11.28 4.11
N SER A 719 14.70 -10.43 3.73
CA SER A 719 13.30 -10.81 3.49
C SER A 719 12.96 -10.89 2.01
N ILE A 720 13.59 -10.05 1.17
CA ILE A 720 13.37 -10.02 -0.28
C ILE A 720 14.71 -10.12 -1.00
N LEU A 721 14.82 -11.12 -1.88
CA LEU A 721 15.94 -11.29 -2.80
C LEU A 721 15.38 -11.40 -4.22
N ARG A 722 15.73 -10.45 -5.10
CA ARG A 722 15.39 -10.52 -6.53
C ARG A 722 16.67 -10.49 -7.37
N ILE A 723 16.81 -11.47 -8.26
CA ILE A 723 17.93 -11.56 -9.18
C ILE A 723 17.41 -11.85 -10.59
N TRP A 724 17.82 -11.06 -11.58
CA TRP A 724 17.47 -11.28 -12.99
C TRP A 724 18.63 -10.91 -13.90
N GLU A 725 18.65 -11.49 -15.11
CA GLU A 725 19.65 -11.19 -16.15
C GLU A 725 21.12 -11.28 -15.65
N CYS A 726 21.40 -12.32 -14.86
CA CYS A 726 22.72 -12.63 -14.28
C CYS A 726 23.22 -14.02 -14.76
N PRO A 727 23.70 -14.12 -16.02
CA PRO A 727 23.88 -15.41 -16.73
C PRO A 727 24.96 -16.32 -16.14
N HIS A 728 25.89 -15.78 -15.35
CA HIS A 728 26.98 -16.52 -14.73
C HIS A 728 26.69 -16.99 -13.29
N LEU A 729 25.54 -16.60 -12.70
CA LEU A 729 25.12 -17.07 -11.38
C LEU A 729 24.51 -18.46 -11.49
N LYS A 730 25.36 -19.49 -11.40
CA LYS A 730 24.95 -20.89 -11.65
C LYS A 730 24.20 -21.55 -10.49
N GLN A 731 24.38 -21.08 -9.26
CA GLN A 731 23.81 -21.68 -8.04
C GLN A 731 23.74 -20.64 -6.91
N ILE A 732 22.65 -20.63 -6.14
CA ILE A 732 22.56 -19.94 -4.85
C ILE A 732 22.40 -21.03 -3.78
N LEU A 733 23.30 -21.07 -2.80
CA LEU A 733 23.17 -21.99 -1.66
C LEU A 733 21.86 -21.65 -0.90
N PRO A 734 21.11 -22.65 -0.39
CA PRO A 734 19.86 -22.39 0.32
C PRO A 734 20.07 -21.36 1.44
N LEU A 735 19.25 -20.31 1.47
CA LEU A 735 19.17 -19.35 2.58
C LEU A 735 18.57 -20.08 3.79
N VAL A 736 19.37 -20.92 4.46
CA VAL A 736 18.95 -21.75 5.61
C VAL A 736 18.35 -20.92 6.76
N GLN A 737 18.58 -19.60 6.77
CA GLN A 737 18.14 -18.65 7.80
C GLN A 737 16.68 -18.19 7.67
N LEU A 738 15.97 -18.46 6.57
CA LEU A 738 14.53 -18.17 6.43
C LEU A 738 13.62 -19.07 7.31
N LYS A 739 14.18 -20.08 8.00
CA LYS A 739 13.47 -20.95 8.98
C LYS A 739 13.16 -20.25 10.33
N GLY A 740 13.06 -18.93 10.36
CA GLY A 740 12.82 -18.12 11.55
C GLY A 740 11.40 -18.18 12.11
N LEU A 741 10.45 -18.85 11.46
CA LEU A 741 9.16 -19.18 12.05
C LEU A 741 9.21 -20.62 12.59
N LYS A 742 9.23 -20.75 13.92
CA LYS A 742 9.08 -22.04 14.59
C LYS A 742 7.75 -22.67 14.13
N PRO A 743 7.74 -23.89 13.56
CA PRO A 743 6.50 -24.65 13.54
C PRO A 743 6.11 -24.95 14.99
N PRO A 744 4.81 -24.92 15.34
CA PRO A 744 4.38 -25.37 16.66
C PRO A 744 4.83 -26.82 16.84
N ARG A 745 5.74 -27.05 17.80
CA ARG A 745 6.05 -28.40 18.27
C ARG A 745 4.83 -28.92 19.03
N PHE A 746 4.11 -29.86 18.44
CA PHE A 746 3.20 -30.75 19.15
C PHE A 746 3.71 -32.19 19.07
N PRO A 747 3.38 -33.04 20.07
CA PRO A 747 4.19 -34.19 20.43
C PRO A 747 4.18 -35.27 19.36
N ARG A 748 5.33 -35.93 19.19
CA ARG A 748 5.47 -37.18 18.46
C ARG A 748 4.57 -38.24 19.11
N GLU A 749 3.44 -38.56 18.51
CA GLU A 749 2.79 -39.86 18.66
C GLU A 749 3.00 -40.67 17.38
N PRO A 750 3.18 -42.00 17.49
CA PRO A 750 3.42 -42.86 16.34
C PRO A 750 2.19 -42.90 15.41
N VAL A 751 2.46 -42.99 14.10
CA VAL A 751 1.57 -42.87 12.93
C VAL A 751 0.36 -43.82 12.90
N GLN A 752 0.15 -44.65 13.91
CA GLN A 752 -0.96 -45.62 13.94
C GLN A 752 -2.32 -45.04 14.40
N THR A 753 -2.39 -43.80 14.89
CA THR A 753 -3.62 -43.27 15.52
C THR A 753 -4.40 -42.22 14.69
N LEU A 754 -3.84 -41.69 13.60
CA LEU A 754 -4.44 -40.56 12.84
C LEU A 754 -5.41 -40.97 11.70
N VAL A 755 -5.61 -42.26 11.44
CA VAL A 755 -6.52 -42.73 10.38
C VAL A 755 -8.01 -42.58 10.77
N ALA A 756 -8.33 -42.15 11.99
CA ALA A 756 -9.68 -42.29 12.56
C ALA A 756 -10.55 -41.01 12.61
N THR A 757 -10.11 -39.84 12.12
CA THR A 757 -10.84 -38.57 12.36
C THR A 757 -11.23 -37.75 11.13
N THR A 758 -11.22 -38.32 9.92
CA THR A 758 -11.91 -37.70 8.77
C THR A 758 -13.24 -38.41 8.52
N GLU A 759 -14.32 -37.66 8.30
CA GLU A 759 -15.64 -38.23 8.00
C GLU A 759 -15.53 -39.23 6.83
N PRO A 760 -16.14 -40.43 6.92
CA PRO A 760 -15.99 -41.44 5.89
C PRO A 760 -16.66 -40.97 4.60
N VAL A 761 -15.86 -40.73 3.56
CA VAL A 761 -16.36 -40.64 2.19
C VAL A 761 -16.82 -42.06 1.81
N ILE A 762 -18.13 -42.29 1.87
CA ILE A 762 -18.76 -43.60 1.69
C ILE A 762 -18.17 -44.31 0.47
N GLY A 763 -17.49 -45.44 0.71
CA GLY A 763 -17.06 -46.38 -0.32
C GLY A 763 -15.68 -46.18 -0.95
N ILE A 764 -14.94 -45.12 -0.60
CA ILE A 764 -13.61 -44.83 -1.18
C ILE A 764 -12.46 -45.15 -0.21
N ASP A 765 -12.73 -45.31 1.08
CA ASP A 765 -11.70 -45.51 2.12
C ASP A 765 -10.79 -46.73 1.93
N ASP A 766 -11.33 -47.86 1.48
CA ASP A 766 -10.53 -49.05 1.21
C ASP A 766 -9.54 -48.79 0.06
N ARG A 767 -9.97 -48.04 -0.96
CA ARG A 767 -9.15 -47.65 -2.13
C ARG A 767 -8.04 -46.67 -1.72
N VAL A 768 -8.37 -45.68 -0.89
CA VAL A 768 -7.41 -44.74 -0.32
C VAL A 768 -6.36 -45.48 0.52
N LYS A 769 -6.76 -46.44 1.34
CA LYS A 769 -5.82 -47.28 2.12
C LYS A 769 -4.87 -48.07 1.23
N ASP A 770 -5.36 -48.60 0.11
CA ASP A 770 -4.51 -49.35 -0.82
C ASP A 770 -3.52 -48.44 -1.56
N VAL A 771 -3.93 -47.23 -1.96
CA VAL A 771 -3.00 -46.22 -2.52
C VAL A 771 -1.96 -45.79 -1.47
N ILE A 772 -2.36 -45.56 -0.21
CA ILE A 772 -1.45 -45.24 0.90
C ILE A 772 -0.40 -46.34 1.11
N LYS A 773 -0.80 -47.63 1.02
CA LYS A 773 0.16 -48.75 1.11
C LYS A 773 1.16 -48.72 -0.05
N LEU A 774 0.73 -48.40 -1.27
CA LEU A 774 1.62 -48.31 -2.43
C LEU A 774 2.64 -47.17 -2.30
N LEU A 775 2.28 -46.11 -1.57
CA LEU A 775 3.18 -44.99 -1.27
C LEU A 775 4.29 -45.34 -0.27
N GLU A 776 4.20 -46.43 0.52
CA GLU A 776 5.26 -46.84 1.47
C GLU A 776 5.83 -45.68 2.30
N ILE A 777 4.98 -44.99 3.05
CA ILE A 777 5.32 -43.72 3.73
C ILE A 777 6.22 -43.95 4.96
N GLU A 778 6.31 -45.19 5.46
CA GLU A 778 7.10 -45.55 6.64
C GLU A 778 8.60 -45.77 6.34
N ASP A 779 9.02 -45.68 5.07
CA ASP A 779 10.40 -45.90 4.64
C ASP A 779 11.02 -44.62 4.02
N ASP A 780 11.64 -43.83 4.90
CA ASP A 780 12.33 -42.57 4.56
C ASP A 780 13.70 -42.81 3.89
N GLU A 781 14.20 -44.06 3.85
CA GLU A 781 15.45 -44.40 3.17
C GLU A 781 15.27 -44.64 1.66
N VAL A 782 14.02 -44.70 1.17
CA VAL A 782 13.68 -44.92 -0.24
C VAL A 782 13.64 -43.60 -1.00
N GLU A 783 14.25 -43.60 -2.20
CA GLU A 783 14.18 -42.49 -3.17
C GLU A 783 12.73 -42.12 -3.54
N ALA A 784 12.55 -40.95 -4.17
CA ALA A 784 11.23 -40.46 -4.55
C ALA A 784 10.47 -41.48 -5.41
N ARG A 785 9.14 -41.58 -5.20
CA ARG A 785 8.29 -42.57 -5.88
C ARG A 785 7.00 -41.97 -6.42
N ILE A 786 6.60 -42.46 -7.60
CA ILE A 786 5.30 -42.17 -8.21
C ILE A 786 4.27 -43.28 -7.90
N VAL A 787 3.03 -42.90 -7.62
CA VAL A 787 1.85 -43.77 -7.71
C VAL A 787 0.90 -43.23 -8.77
N GLY A 788 0.74 -43.98 -9.86
CA GLY A 788 -0.17 -43.67 -10.95
C GLY A 788 -1.55 -44.25 -10.72
N ILE A 789 -2.56 -43.41 -10.53
CA ILE A 789 -3.96 -43.80 -10.40
C ILE A 789 -4.61 -43.69 -11.79
N HIS A 790 -5.00 -44.83 -12.38
CA HIS A 790 -5.58 -44.86 -13.71
C HIS A 790 -6.94 -45.54 -13.77
N GLY A 791 -7.73 -45.18 -14.77
CA GLY A 791 -9.09 -45.67 -14.98
C GLY A 791 -9.89 -44.77 -15.91
N THR A 792 -11.10 -45.18 -16.26
CA THR A 792 -12.00 -44.43 -17.15
C THR A 792 -12.44 -43.09 -16.54
N ASP A 793 -12.96 -42.19 -17.36
CA ASP A 793 -13.42 -40.90 -16.90
C ASP A 793 -14.63 -40.98 -15.97
N GLY A 794 -14.64 -40.13 -14.94
CA GLY A 794 -15.69 -40.12 -13.91
C GLY A 794 -15.63 -41.27 -12.90
N ILE A 795 -14.62 -42.15 -12.96
CA ILE A 795 -14.47 -43.30 -12.04
C ILE A 795 -14.00 -42.93 -10.62
N GLY A 796 -13.56 -41.68 -10.40
CA GLY A 796 -13.14 -41.15 -9.09
C GLY A 796 -11.63 -41.07 -8.85
N LYS A 797 -10.80 -40.99 -9.90
CA LYS A 797 -9.33 -40.86 -9.82
C LYS A 797 -8.89 -39.66 -8.96
N THR A 798 -9.33 -38.46 -9.34
CA THR A 798 -9.06 -37.20 -8.63
C THR A 798 -9.56 -37.23 -7.18
N THR A 799 -10.72 -37.84 -6.95
CA THR A 799 -11.30 -37.99 -5.59
C THR A 799 -10.41 -38.83 -4.69
N ILE A 800 -9.86 -39.94 -5.21
CA ILE A 800 -8.91 -40.77 -4.45
C ILE A 800 -7.61 -40.00 -4.19
N ALA A 801 -7.05 -39.34 -5.21
CA ALA A 801 -5.81 -38.57 -5.07
C ALA A 801 -5.94 -37.45 -4.03
N LYS A 802 -7.03 -36.68 -4.06
CA LYS A 802 -7.34 -35.62 -3.09
C LYS A 802 -7.52 -36.17 -1.67
N ALA A 803 -8.26 -37.27 -1.51
CA ALA A 803 -8.44 -37.90 -0.20
C ALA A 803 -7.12 -38.43 0.39
N VAL A 804 -6.19 -38.91 -0.45
CA VAL A 804 -4.84 -39.30 -0.02
C VAL A 804 -4.02 -38.07 0.36
N TYR A 805 -4.05 -37.02 -0.45
CA TYR A 805 -3.35 -35.77 -0.18
C TYR A 805 -3.75 -35.15 1.16
N ASP A 806 -5.05 -35.00 1.40
CA ASP A 806 -5.59 -34.41 2.63
C ASP A 806 -5.23 -35.23 3.88
N ARG A 807 -5.06 -36.55 3.75
CA ARG A 807 -4.68 -37.44 4.86
C ARG A 807 -3.19 -37.44 5.17
N LEU A 808 -2.35 -37.12 4.19
CA LEU A 808 -0.91 -37.31 4.28
C LEU A 808 -0.10 -36.02 4.28
N SER A 809 -0.69 -34.88 3.92
CA SER A 809 0.01 -33.60 3.78
C SER A 809 0.84 -33.24 5.03
N SER A 810 0.35 -33.54 6.23
CA SER A 810 1.06 -33.28 7.49
C SER A 810 2.34 -34.12 7.70
N CYS A 811 2.59 -35.14 6.88
CA CYS A 811 3.75 -36.03 6.98
C CYS A 811 4.95 -35.60 6.12
N PHE A 812 4.82 -34.51 5.36
CA PHE A 812 5.81 -34.00 4.42
C PHE A 812 6.23 -32.57 4.80
N ASP A 813 7.42 -32.15 4.38
CA ASP A 813 7.94 -30.81 4.63
C ASP A 813 7.19 -29.75 3.81
N SER A 814 6.71 -30.11 2.62
CA SER A 814 5.86 -29.27 1.78
C SER A 814 4.99 -30.12 0.84
N CYS A 815 3.87 -29.57 0.36
CA CYS A 815 2.88 -30.27 -0.44
C CYS A 815 2.35 -29.39 -1.57
N SER A 816 2.05 -29.99 -2.74
CA SER A 816 1.42 -29.29 -3.87
C SER A 816 0.35 -30.16 -4.53
N PHE A 817 -0.77 -29.53 -4.91
CA PHE A 817 -1.86 -30.18 -5.66
C PHE A 817 -2.12 -29.40 -6.95
N LEU A 818 -1.71 -29.97 -8.08
CA LEU A 818 -1.80 -29.34 -9.40
C LEU A 818 -2.94 -30.00 -10.18
N ALA A 819 -4.03 -29.26 -10.37
CA ALA A 819 -5.24 -29.72 -11.03
C ALA A 819 -5.27 -29.39 -12.53
N GLY A 820 -5.89 -30.26 -13.34
CA GLY A 820 -6.18 -29.98 -14.75
C GLY A 820 -4.94 -29.76 -15.62
N ILE A 821 -3.90 -30.57 -15.43
CA ILE A 821 -2.62 -30.40 -16.13
C ILE A 821 -2.78 -30.57 -17.64
N GLY A 822 -3.58 -31.54 -18.08
CA GLY A 822 -3.92 -31.76 -19.50
C GLY A 822 -4.48 -30.51 -20.17
N GLU A 823 -5.55 -29.93 -19.62
CA GLU A 823 -6.15 -28.69 -20.15
C GLU A 823 -5.18 -27.50 -20.09
N THR A 824 -4.45 -27.35 -18.98
CA THR A 824 -3.55 -26.20 -18.77
C THR A 824 -2.39 -26.19 -19.75
N THR A 825 -1.84 -27.36 -20.08
CA THR A 825 -0.66 -27.51 -20.95
C THR A 825 -0.96 -27.37 -22.44
N GLN A 826 -2.24 -27.40 -22.84
CA GLN A 826 -2.66 -27.11 -24.23
C GLN A 826 -2.49 -25.62 -24.60
N ASN A 827 -2.37 -24.72 -23.61
CA ASN A 827 -2.15 -23.29 -23.82
C ASN A 827 -0.65 -22.96 -24.00
N VAL A 828 -0.34 -21.93 -24.81
CA VAL A 828 1.04 -21.45 -24.98
C VAL A 828 1.59 -20.97 -23.62
N GLY A 829 2.68 -21.58 -23.14
CA GLY A 829 3.25 -21.29 -21.82
C GLY A 829 2.62 -22.04 -20.65
N GLY A 830 1.65 -22.93 -20.90
CA GLY A 830 0.93 -23.67 -19.85
C GLY A 830 1.85 -24.49 -18.92
N ILE A 831 2.86 -25.15 -19.46
CA ILE A 831 3.83 -25.92 -18.64
C ILE A 831 4.66 -25.01 -17.73
N GLN A 832 5.00 -23.79 -18.18
CA GLN A 832 5.73 -22.81 -17.37
C GLN A 832 4.86 -22.34 -16.21
N PHE A 833 3.57 -22.11 -16.46
CA PHE A 833 2.60 -21.76 -15.42
C PHE A 833 2.47 -22.86 -14.35
N VAL A 834 2.36 -24.13 -14.75
CA VAL A 834 2.30 -25.26 -13.82
C VAL A 834 3.61 -25.39 -13.02
N GLN A 835 4.77 -25.19 -13.65
CA GLN A 835 6.06 -25.16 -12.96
C GLN A 835 6.14 -24.03 -11.92
N THR A 836 5.65 -22.83 -12.25
CA THR A 836 5.62 -21.69 -11.33
C THR A 836 4.76 -21.99 -10.10
N ASN A 837 3.59 -22.60 -10.28
CA ASN A 837 2.72 -23.00 -9.16
C ASN A 837 3.40 -24.04 -8.27
N LEU A 838 4.05 -25.05 -8.86
CA LEU A 838 4.80 -26.05 -8.11
C LEU A 838 5.93 -25.43 -7.26
N ILE A 839 6.66 -24.46 -7.82
CA ILE A 839 7.74 -23.76 -7.10
C ILE A 839 7.18 -22.94 -5.95
N SER A 840 6.09 -22.22 -6.18
CA SER A 840 5.43 -21.39 -5.16
C SER A 840 4.94 -22.24 -3.99
N ASP A 841 4.31 -23.38 -4.29
CA ASP A 841 3.78 -24.31 -3.28
C ASP A 841 4.92 -24.94 -2.46
N VAL A 842 5.98 -25.43 -3.13
CA VAL A 842 7.09 -26.13 -2.45
C VAL A 842 7.92 -25.20 -1.58
N LEU A 843 8.07 -23.92 -1.95
CA LEU A 843 8.92 -22.95 -1.24
C LEU A 843 8.18 -22.05 -0.24
N GLU A 844 6.84 -22.13 -0.14
CA GLU A 844 6.00 -21.30 0.74
C GLU A 844 6.23 -19.77 0.58
N GLN A 845 6.56 -19.29 -0.63
CA GLN A 845 6.76 -17.86 -0.91
C GLN A 845 5.55 -17.25 -1.64
N ASP A 846 5.13 -16.06 -1.22
CA ASP A 846 4.07 -15.29 -1.87
C ASP A 846 4.60 -14.56 -3.12
N GLY A 847 3.97 -14.83 -4.26
CA GLY A 847 3.75 -13.86 -5.36
C GLY A 847 4.93 -13.01 -5.82
N ASP A 848 5.89 -13.59 -6.54
CA ASP A 848 6.60 -12.94 -7.67
C ASP A 848 7.51 -13.92 -8.44
N VAL A 849 7.18 -15.22 -8.45
CA VAL A 849 7.97 -16.25 -9.17
C VAL A 849 7.76 -16.19 -10.70
N ALA A 850 6.93 -15.25 -11.18
CA ALA A 850 6.52 -15.09 -12.57
C ALA A 850 7.64 -14.64 -13.54
N LEU A 851 8.86 -14.38 -13.05
CA LEU A 851 9.97 -13.86 -13.88
C LEU A 851 11.18 -14.81 -13.97
N PHE A 852 11.05 -16.06 -13.50
CA PHE A 852 12.17 -16.99 -13.55
C PHE A 852 12.27 -17.72 -14.90
N GLU A 853 13.04 -17.17 -15.85
CA GLU A 853 13.29 -17.79 -17.17
C GLU A 853 14.04 -19.14 -17.12
N GLY A 854 14.58 -19.54 -15.96
CA GLY A 854 15.34 -20.79 -15.81
C GLY A 854 14.51 -22.05 -15.50
N GLY A 855 13.19 -21.90 -15.28
CA GLY A 855 12.27 -23.00 -14.97
C GLY A 855 12.58 -23.74 -13.65
N ILE A 856 11.78 -24.76 -13.36
CA ILE A 856 11.87 -25.58 -12.14
C ILE A 856 13.24 -26.26 -11.93
N LYS A 857 14.00 -26.50 -13.00
CA LYS A 857 15.33 -27.12 -12.98
C LYS A 857 16.35 -26.33 -12.16
N PHE A 858 16.18 -25.01 -12.02
CA PHE A 858 17.05 -24.16 -11.21
C PHE A 858 16.92 -24.44 -9.70
N PHE A 859 15.76 -24.90 -9.26
CA PHE A 859 15.48 -25.20 -7.85
C PHE A 859 15.79 -26.65 -7.47
N ARG A 860 16.31 -27.47 -8.41
CA ARG A 860 16.58 -28.89 -8.20
C ARG A 860 17.40 -29.17 -6.93
N ASP A 861 18.46 -28.41 -6.69
CA ASP A 861 19.31 -28.63 -5.51
C ASP A 861 18.62 -28.24 -4.20
N VAL A 862 17.65 -27.32 -4.25
CA VAL A 862 16.80 -26.95 -3.10
C VAL A 862 15.77 -28.05 -2.85
N PHE A 863 15.07 -28.48 -3.89
CA PHE A 863 14.03 -29.51 -3.81
C PHE A 863 14.59 -30.86 -3.36
N ARG A 864 15.83 -31.20 -3.71
CA ARG A 864 16.57 -32.37 -3.19
C ARG A 864 16.73 -32.37 -1.67
N THR A 865 16.54 -31.25 -0.99
CA THR A 865 16.61 -31.14 0.48
C THR A 865 15.26 -31.17 1.17
N ILE A 866 14.15 -31.19 0.41
CA ILE A 866 12.78 -31.09 0.92
C ILE A 866 12.04 -32.41 0.63
N LYS A 867 11.41 -32.98 1.66
CA LYS A 867 10.55 -34.15 1.50
C LYS A 867 9.15 -33.67 1.10
N VAL A 868 8.73 -33.91 -0.14
CA VAL A 868 7.47 -33.34 -0.69
C VAL A 868 6.39 -34.39 -0.98
N LEU A 869 5.12 -33.96 -0.92
CA LEU A 869 3.96 -34.69 -1.47
C LEU A 869 3.35 -33.90 -2.63
N ILE A 870 3.43 -34.42 -3.84
CA ILE A 870 2.92 -33.74 -5.04
C ILE A 870 1.78 -34.56 -5.66
N VAL A 871 0.66 -33.92 -5.99
CA VAL A 871 -0.41 -34.50 -6.80
C VAL A 871 -0.44 -33.82 -8.16
N LEU A 872 -0.27 -34.61 -9.21
CA LEU A 872 -0.42 -34.21 -10.61
C LEU A 872 -1.74 -34.79 -11.13
N ASP A 873 -2.78 -33.96 -11.21
CA ASP A 873 -4.11 -34.40 -11.60
C ASP A 873 -4.38 -34.12 -13.09
N ASP A 874 -4.90 -35.15 -13.76
CA ASP A 874 -5.31 -35.17 -15.17
C ASP A 874 -4.14 -35.01 -16.15
N VAL A 875 -3.20 -35.95 -16.10
CA VAL A 875 -2.02 -35.94 -16.98
C VAL A 875 -2.26 -36.76 -18.26
N GLU A 876 -2.14 -36.10 -19.42
CA GLU A 876 -2.36 -36.70 -20.75
C GLU A 876 -1.07 -37.22 -21.43
N GLU A 877 0.10 -36.65 -21.13
CA GLU A 877 1.39 -36.98 -21.76
C GLU A 877 2.52 -37.20 -20.74
N GLN A 878 3.48 -38.09 -21.06
CA GLN A 878 4.62 -38.37 -20.19
C GLN A 878 5.59 -37.17 -20.07
N SER A 879 5.72 -36.39 -21.14
CA SER A 879 6.56 -35.16 -21.20
C SER A 879 6.23 -34.18 -20.09
N HIS A 880 4.96 -34.03 -19.72
CA HIS A 880 4.52 -33.14 -18.63
C HIS A 880 5.03 -33.59 -17.27
N ILE A 881 5.18 -34.89 -17.05
CA ILE A 881 5.74 -35.46 -15.82
C ILE A 881 7.25 -35.21 -15.79
N ASP A 882 7.93 -35.51 -16.90
CA ASP A 882 9.38 -35.29 -17.03
C ASP A 882 9.75 -33.80 -16.77
N ASP A 883 8.91 -32.87 -17.23
CA ASP A 883 9.09 -31.43 -17.05
C ASP A 883 8.78 -30.91 -15.64
N LEU A 884 8.05 -31.66 -14.81
CA LEU A 884 7.66 -31.24 -13.45
C LEU A 884 8.45 -31.94 -12.35
N VAL A 885 8.83 -33.20 -12.56
CA VAL A 885 9.44 -34.02 -11.50
C VAL A 885 10.76 -34.70 -11.92
N GLY A 886 11.18 -34.52 -13.18
CA GLY A 886 12.39 -35.09 -13.74
C GLY A 886 12.20 -36.52 -14.26
N ASP A 887 13.02 -36.92 -15.22
CA ASP A 887 13.01 -38.24 -15.87
C ASP A 887 13.49 -39.36 -14.94
N GLN A 888 14.16 -39.03 -13.84
CA GLN A 888 14.67 -39.99 -12.84
C GLN A 888 14.14 -39.74 -11.42
N LEU A 889 13.15 -38.84 -11.23
CA LEU A 889 12.68 -38.40 -9.91
C LEU A 889 13.77 -37.82 -8.99
N ASP A 890 14.86 -37.34 -9.58
CA ASP A 890 16.04 -36.86 -8.86
C ASP A 890 15.90 -35.42 -8.35
N TRP A 891 14.73 -34.80 -8.53
CA TRP A 891 14.53 -33.39 -8.18
C TRP A 891 14.17 -33.18 -6.72
N PHE A 892 13.59 -34.17 -6.04
CA PHE A 892 13.09 -34.02 -4.67
C PHE A 892 13.87 -34.86 -3.67
N GLY A 893 13.77 -34.52 -2.38
CA GLY A 893 14.50 -35.22 -1.33
C GLY A 893 14.05 -36.67 -1.11
N PRO A 894 14.88 -37.51 -0.46
CA PRO A 894 14.51 -38.87 -0.06
C PRO A 894 13.20 -38.88 0.74
N GLY A 895 12.38 -39.91 0.53
CA GLY A 895 11.04 -39.98 1.16
C GLY A 895 9.94 -39.18 0.46
N SER A 896 10.23 -38.44 -0.62
CA SER A 896 9.20 -37.72 -1.40
C SER A 896 8.25 -38.66 -2.13
N ARG A 897 6.99 -38.23 -2.30
CA ARG A 897 5.91 -39.04 -2.89
C ARG A 897 5.12 -38.22 -3.92
N ILE A 898 4.87 -38.82 -5.07
CA ILE A 898 4.19 -38.17 -6.19
C ILE A 898 2.99 -39.03 -6.58
N ILE A 899 1.81 -38.43 -6.67
CA ILE A 899 0.58 -39.09 -7.10
C ILE A 899 0.21 -38.51 -8.45
N VAL A 900 -0.03 -39.36 -9.44
CA VAL A 900 -0.42 -38.92 -10.78
C VAL A 900 -1.76 -39.54 -11.12
N THR A 901 -2.75 -38.76 -11.54
CA THR A 901 -4.00 -39.30 -12.10
C THR A 901 -3.95 -39.24 -13.63
N LEU A 902 -4.38 -40.32 -14.28
CA LEU A 902 -4.26 -40.48 -15.74
C LEU A 902 -5.36 -41.40 -16.30
N GLU A 903 -5.75 -41.21 -17.55
CA GLU A 903 -6.71 -42.10 -18.22
C GLU A 903 -6.04 -43.40 -18.69
N ASN A 904 -4.88 -43.27 -19.35
CA ASN A 904 -4.13 -44.39 -19.92
C ASN A 904 -2.88 -44.74 -19.10
N GLY A 905 -2.89 -45.92 -18.46
CA GLY A 905 -1.77 -46.44 -17.68
C GLY A 905 -0.41 -46.51 -18.40
N GLY A 906 -0.42 -46.50 -19.74
CA GLY A 906 0.78 -46.51 -20.57
C GLY A 906 1.65 -45.25 -20.44
N ILE A 907 1.11 -44.13 -19.96
CA ILE A 907 1.85 -42.85 -19.79
C ILE A 907 3.02 -42.99 -18.81
N LEU A 908 2.88 -43.83 -17.77
CA LEU A 908 3.92 -44.05 -16.76
C LEU A 908 4.81 -45.27 -17.04
N GLN A 909 4.70 -45.91 -18.21
CA GLN A 909 5.37 -47.18 -18.48
C GLN A 909 6.90 -47.09 -18.37
N THR A 910 7.48 -45.95 -18.73
CA THR A 910 8.91 -45.66 -18.55
C THR A 910 9.32 -45.71 -17.07
N TYR A 911 8.61 -44.99 -16.21
CA TYR A 911 8.86 -44.98 -14.75
C TYR A 911 8.59 -46.32 -14.09
N VAL A 912 7.58 -47.08 -14.56
CA VAL A 912 7.29 -48.44 -14.07
C VAL A 912 8.44 -49.39 -14.43
N SER A 913 8.99 -49.31 -15.64
CA SER A 913 10.11 -50.14 -16.08
C SER A 913 11.41 -49.87 -15.31
N GLN A 914 11.57 -48.65 -14.78
CA GLN A 914 12.68 -48.24 -13.93
C GLN A 914 12.47 -48.55 -12.44
N GLY A 915 11.29 -49.05 -12.06
CA GLY A 915 10.94 -49.32 -10.66
C GLY A 915 10.57 -48.09 -9.83
N LEU A 916 10.42 -46.92 -10.48
CA LEU A 916 10.12 -45.63 -9.84
C LEU A 916 8.62 -45.35 -9.68
N ALA A 917 7.76 -46.06 -10.42
CA ALA A 917 6.30 -45.90 -10.36
C ALA A 917 5.56 -47.20 -10.02
N ARG A 918 4.46 -47.10 -9.26
CA ARG A 918 3.48 -48.17 -9.06
C ARG A 918 2.12 -47.74 -9.62
N MET A 919 1.43 -48.67 -10.27
CA MET A 919 0.12 -48.39 -10.87
C MET A 919 -1.00 -48.91 -9.97
N TYR A 920 -2.04 -48.10 -9.83
CA TYR A 920 -3.29 -48.45 -9.17
C TYR A 920 -4.45 -48.26 -10.15
N GLU A 921 -5.11 -49.36 -10.51
CA GLU A 921 -6.28 -49.34 -11.37
C GLU A 921 -7.54 -49.12 -10.53
N VAL A 922 -8.31 -48.08 -10.86
CA VAL A 922 -9.57 -47.79 -10.18
C VAL A 922 -10.67 -48.66 -10.77
N ASN A 923 -11.01 -49.73 -10.04
CA ASN A 923 -12.10 -50.63 -10.42
C ASN A 923 -13.50 -49.98 -10.25
N GLU A 924 -14.49 -50.52 -10.94
CA GLU A 924 -15.92 -50.17 -10.79
C GLU A 924 -16.40 -50.28 -9.33
N MET A 925 -17.37 -49.46 -8.94
CA MET A 925 -17.93 -49.45 -7.59
C MET A 925 -18.86 -50.65 -7.39
N ASP A 926 -18.78 -51.35 -6.25
CA ASP A 926 -19.67 -52.49 -6.03
C ASP A 926 -21.16 -52.08 -6.04
N ASN A 927 -22.03 -53.01 -6.45
CA ASN A 927 -23.47 -52.75 -6.63
C ASN A 927 -24.15 -52.15 -5.39
N ASP A 928 -23.75 -52.57 -4.19
CA ASP A 928 -24.41 -52.13 -2.97
C ASP A 928 -23.99 -50.70 -2.60
N ARG A 929 -22.69 -50.37 -2.74
CA ARG A 929 -22.17 -48.99 -2.56
C ARG A 929 -22.63 -48.03 -3.64
N ALA A 930 -22.66 -48.47 -4.90
CA ALA A 930 -23.17 -47.69 -6.02
C ALA A 930 -24.65 -47.33 -5.82
N PHE A 931 -25.42 -48.27 -5.25
CA PHE A 931 -26.81 -48.04 -4.91
C PHE A 931 -27.00 -47.12 -3.70
N GLU A 932 -26.12 -47.20 -2.71
CA GLU A 932 -26.10 -46.26 -1.58
C GLU A 932 -25.80 -44.82 -2.04
N LEU A 933 -24.78 -44.64 -2.88
CA LEU A 933 -24.44 -43.35 -3.49
C LEU A 933 -25.63 -42.78 -4.28
N PHE A 934 -26.26 -43.61 -5.11
CA PHE A 934 -27.47 -43.23 -5.84
C PHE A 934 -28.60 -42.78 -4.92
N CYS A 935 -28.88 -43.52 -3.84
CA CYS A 935 -29.95 -43.18 -2.88
C CYS A 935 -29.65 -41.87 -2.15
N LYS A 936 -28.39 -41.62 -1.79
CA LYS A 936 -27.97 -40.36 -1.17
C LYS A 936 -28.32 -39.16 -2.08
N HIS A 937 -27.98 -39.24 -3.37
CA HIS A 937 -28.22 -38.15 -4.31
C HIS A 937 -29.68 -38.05 -4.77
N ALA A 938 -30.38 -39.18 -4.93
CA ALA A 938 -31.76 -39.22 -5.41
C ALA A 938 -32.83 -39.02 -4.33
N LEU A 939 -32.58 -39.47 -3.10
CA LEU A 939 -33.58 -39.49 -2.03
C LEU A 939 -33.14 -38.71 -0.79
N GLY A 940 -31.90 -38.23 -0.74
CA GLY A 940 -31.35 -37.49 0.40
C GLY A 940 -31.18 -38.30 1.68
N THR A 941 -31.40 -39.62 1.64
CA THR A 941 -31.28 -40.55 2.78
C THR A 941 -30.82 -41.93 2.30
N ASN A 942 -30.17 -42.71 3.18
CA ASN A 942 -29.59 -44.03 2.81
C ASN A 942 -30.64 -45.17 2.79
N CYS A 943 -31.93 -44.91 3.06
CA CYS A 943 -32.98 -45.93 3.11
C CYS A 943 -34.12 -45.64 2.12
N PRO A 944 -34.26 -46.43 1.04
CA PRO A 944 -35.30 -46.18 0.04
C PRO A 944 -36.69 -46.67 0.46
N ILE A 945 -37.72 -45.95 0.00
CA ILE A 945 -39.14 -46.34 0.10
C ILE A 945 -39.37 -47.62 -0.76
N PRO A 946 -40.15 -48.63 -0.31
CA PRO A 946 -40.23 -49.97 -0.94
C PRO A 946 -40.55 -50.02 -2.45
N GLY A 947 -41.13 -48.96 -3.03
CA GLY A 947 -41.39 -48.87 -4.48
C GLY A 947 -40.20 -48.43 -5.34
N TYR A 948 -39.29 -47.62 -4.79
CA TYR A 948 -38.16 -47.04 -5.53
C TYR A 948 -36.91 -47.93 -5.52
N LEU A 949 -36.83 -48.88 -4.58
CA LEU A 949 -35.71 -49.79 -4.40
C LEU A 949 -35.38 -50.61 -5.65
N GLU A 950 -36.38 -51.26 -6.24
CA GLU A 950 -36.22 -52.14 -7.41
C GLU A 950 -35.83 -51.36 -8.68
N ILE A 951 -36.42 -50.17 -8.88
CA ILE A 951 -36.12 -49.32 -10.04
C ILE A 951 -34.74 -48.68 -9.89
N GLY A 952 -34.41 -48.16 -8.71
CA GLY A 952 -33.09 -47.58 -8.44
C GLY A 952 -31.95 -48.58 -8.61
N LYS A 953 -32.11 -49.83 -8.16
CA LYS A 953 -31.11 -50.89 -8.39
C LYS A 953 -30.89 -51.17 -9.88
N ARG A 954 -31.95 -51.12 -10.69
CA ARG A 954 -31.84 -51.30 -12.15
C ARG A 954 -31.21 -50.10 -12.83
N ILE A 955 -31.52 -48.88 -12.41
CA ILE A 955 -30.89 -47.65 -12.90
C ILE A 955 -29.39 -47.67 -12.61
N VAL A 956 -28.98 -47.96 -11.37
CA VAL A 956 -27.56 -48.06 -10.97
C VAL A 956 -26.81 -49.14 -11.74
N LYS A 957 -27.45 -50.29 -12.00
CA LYS A 957 -26.85 -51.31 -12.87
C LYS A 957 -26.69 -50.82 -14.32
N ALA A 958 -27.57 -49.94 -14.78
CA ALA A 958 -27.50 -49.39 -16.12
C ALA A 958 -26.42 -48.30 -16.27
N THR A 959 -26.02 -47.63 -15.18
CA THR A 959 -24.94 -46.62 -15.17
C THR A 959 -23.52 -47.20 -15.18
N GLU A 960 -23.37 -48.52 -15.34
CA GLU A 960 -22.06 -49.23 -15.29
C GLU A 960 -21.28 -48.94 -14.00
N GLN A 961 -22.00 -48.59 -12.94
CA GLN A 961 -21.43 -48.29 -11.63
C GLN A 961 -20.38 -47.16 -11.64
N VAL A 962 -20.39 -46.29 -12.66
CA VAL A 962 -19.54 -45.10 -12.72
C VAL A 962 -20.05 -44.05 -11.73
N PRO A 963 -19.28 -43.65 -10.69
CA PRO A 963 -19.75 -42.78 -9.61
C PRO A 963 -20.32 -41.44 -10.09
N LEU A 964 -19.64 -40.76 -11.02
CA LEU A 964 -20.11 -39.47 -11.55
C LEU A 964 -21.48 -39.59 -12.26
N VAL A 965 -21.67 -40.64 -13.05
CA VAL A 965 -22.94 -40.90 -13.75
C VAL A 965 -24.06 -41.21 -12.75
N ILE A 966 -23.74 -41.93 -11.67
CA ILE A 966 -24.66 -42.22 -10.58
C ILE A 966 -25.08 -40.93 -9.87
N GLU A 967 -24.14 -40.05 -9.54
CA GLU A 967 -24.42 -38.78 -8.86
C GLU A 967 -25.28 -37.84 -9.71
N VAL A 968 -24.97 -37.73 -11.00
CA VAL A 968 -25.73 -36.90 -11.95
C VAL A 968 -27.17 -37.41 -12.10
N ILE A 969 -27.33 -38.72 -12.36
CA ILE A 969 -28.67 -39.30 -12.54
C ILE A 969 -29.44 -39.30 -11.22
N GLY A 970 -28.78 -39.61 -10.11
CA GLY A 970 -29.37 -39.54 -8.78
C GLY A 970 -29.89 -38.14 -8.47
N SER A 971 -29.03 -37.12 -8.64
CA SER A 971 -29.41 -35.72 -8.40
C SER A 971 -30.53 -35.25 -9.33
N PHE A 972 -30.54 -35.67 -10.61
CA PHE A 972 -31.62 -35.38 -11.55
C PHE A 972 -32.97 -35.99 -11.13
N LEU A 973 -32.94 -37.19 -10.57
CA LEU A 973 -34.10 -37.93 -10.12
C LEU A 973 -34.62 -37.47 -8.74
N ARG A 974 -33.90 -36.54 -8.09
CA ARG A 974 -34.26 -36.02 -6.78
C ARG A 974 -35.60 -35.29 -6.80
N GLY A 975 -36.51 -35.74 -5.93
CA GLY A 975 -37.88 -35.19 -5.83
C GLY A 975 -38.82 -35.53 -6.99
N LYS A 976 -38.42 -36.42 -7.92
CA LYS A 976 -39.24 -36.88 -9.05
C LYS A 976 -40.12 -38.08 -8.67
N THR A 977 -41.18 -38.32 -9.45
CA THR A 977 -42.11 -39.42 -9.19
C THR A 977 -41.58 -40.77 -9.68
N ILE A 978 -42.14 -41.87 -9.18
CA ILE A 978 -41.75 -43.23 -9.59
C ILE A 978 -41.96 -43.49 -11.09
N GLU A 979 -42.96 -42.86 -11.72
CA GLU A 979 -43.16 -42.91 -13.17
C GLU A 979 -42.02 -42.22 -13.93
N ASP A 980 -41.44 -41.15 -13.38
CA ASP A 980 -40.30 -40.45 -14.00
C ASP A 980 -39.01 -41.27 -13.90
N TRP A 981 -38.83 -42.00 -12.79
CA TRP A 981 -37.73 -42.97 -12.65
C TRP A 981 -37.86 -44.10 -13.68
N ARG A 982 -39.07 -44.60 -13.94
CA ARG A 982 -39.31 -45.60 -15.00
C ARG A 982 -38.99 -45.07 -16.39
N LYS A 983 -39.35 -43.82 -16.70
CA LYS A 983 -39.00 -43.19 -17.99
C LYS A 983 -37.49 -43.08 -18.17
N ILE A 984 -36.75 -42.71 -17.13
CA ILE A 984 -35.28 -42.66 -17.17
C ILE A 984 -34.68 -44.06 -17.31
N GLU A 985 -35.22 -45.06 -16.61
CA GLU A 985 -34.84 -46.46 -16.80
C GLU A 985 -35.02 -46.93 -18.26
N ASP A 986 -36.16 -46.58 -18.88
CA ASP A 986 -36.45 -46.93 -20.28
C ASP A 986 -35.56 -46.16 -21.28
N LEU A 987 -35.27 -44.89 -21.01
CA LEU A 987 -34.37 -44.07 -21.84
C LEU A 987 -32.93 -44.61 -21.82
N ILE A 988 -32.41 -45.02 -20.66
CA ILE A 988 -31.07 -45.59 -20.54
C ILE A 988 -31.00 -46.95 -21.26
N LYS A 989 -32.07 -47.77 -21.19
CA LYS A 989 -32.16 -49.03 -21.96
C LYS A 989 -32.18 -48.80 -23.47
N LEU A 990 -32.95 -47.82 -23.94
CA LEU A 990 -33.03 -47.44 -25.36
C LEU A 990 -31.71 -46.91 -25.92
N GLN A 991 -30.90 -46.23 -25.12
CA GLN A 991 -29.55 -45.82 -25.54
C GLN A 991 -28.61 -47.03 -25.66
N LYS A 992 -28.65 -47.99 -24.73
CA LYS A 992 -27.80 -49.20 -24.77
C LYS A 992 -28.15 -50.18 -25.89
N GLU A 993 -29.38 -50.18 -26.39
CA GLU A 993 -29.76 -50.98 -27.57
C GLU A 993 -29.35 -50.33 -28.90
N ASN A 994 -29.00 -49.03 -28.89
CA ASN A 994 -28.58 -48.27 -30.06
C ASN A 994 -27.05 -47.96 -30.11
N SER A 995 -26.32 -48.24 -29.02
CA SER A 995 -24.86 -48.23 -28.92
C SER A 995 -24.29 -49.63 -29.09
#